data_AF-A0A521HW46-F1
#
_entry.id   AF-A0A521HW46-F1
#
_cell.length_a   1.000
_cell.length_b   1.000
_cell.length_c   1.000
_cell.angle_alpha   90.00
_cell.angle_beta   90.00
_cell.angle_gamma   90.00
#
_symmetry.space_group_name_H-M   'P 1'
#
loop_
_entity.id
_entity.type
_entity.pdbx_description
1 polymer ?
#
loop_
_entity_poly.entity_id
_entity_poly.type
_entity_poly.pdbx_seq_one_letter_code
_entity_poly.pdbx_strand_id
1 'polypeptide(L)'
;MRKIVFILLATGALIALATQIQGWRAGVEGEEDGRGPWLKPMKGDFWAHRVAYPTMHFSPSWYEDARPADRLIRAAVPAGEKSYRRSADSTLSLEPQAWTFLGPLPLLNSGVEVSGRTNVIAVDPRGPDIDGFYTVFAGSDGGGLWKSTNCCSATTTWRNVTDAPEIQSIAIGEIHMEPSNPDVIYVGTGDLRFGSFSFGTAGVLKSTDQGETWTVLGADVFTPFYPPSATLGFPQYQAVGKVRTSPHDADTIIVGTKTGLYVSNNAGIDWTGPCYTNAYSTQRQDITGLIVQDAGGGIARLIAAVGTRGLPTPVQPDLANLGANGVYSANLPANGCPATGDWTLLNNGWPAGTGNGDPTGKNLGRIEIADAPGNPAILYAMGANATNSSVLGVWRSNDGGASWVQRASSSGIQSGGCSNASGGGSQMWYDAGLTVDPNNPETVLLSGVDMYRSTNGGTTFQDITCGYGSGNVHVDHHARAFMPNGAGGFDSNKVLSGSDGGVFYTTNAQFGSGGSSAANRPTFISLNRTIGSIELYSGDITANFATAGNPGASAGAQDNGSEFARWPSGNQEPVQWTVRNGGDGIYTRIEPVNEQRWYYSSQNGAVVVSQTGPSGGTSNATPAQSGWGGDTLSFVFPFELYRYGELDAPGSGCSTSIGCSYMLGGTNRVWETLEGGIPRTSWYPNSPNLTKNTLGNRSFINQLAHAVKTPSVVVVGTNDGNVQFGYNLNQGVADSASWVNLTDGNAVLPNRPVMDVAIDVVDAGNPSAGAVGYAVLGGFDQNTPSTPGHVYQVTCQNNCTTFTWRNVSGGLPNIPANAVAVNPLIPNQVFVGTDWGLYYTDDVSSTTPQWYRFEGGLPHVMIWDMAIDRGFSTLAIFTRGRGVWAWPLPSGPVDIIFQDGFDD
;
A
#
# COMPACT_ATOMS: atom_id res chain seq x y z
N MET A 1 -42.91 40.00 -36.53
CA MET A 1 -43.28 38.57 -36.76
C MET A 1 -42.17 37.88 -37.53
N ARG A 2 -41.23 37.23 -36.83
CA ARG A 2 -40.45 36.05 -37.24
C ARG A 2 -39.42 35.79 -36.13
N LYS A 3 -39.26 34.51 -35.79
CA LYS A 3 -38.35 33.89 -34.79
C LYS A 3 -38.90 33.70 -33.37
N ILE A 4 -39.88 32.81 -33.24
CA ILE A 4 -40.04 31.94 -32.06
C ILE A 4 -40.28 30.52 -32.60
N VAL A 5 -39.20 29.79 -32.86
CA VAL A 5 -39.09 28.31 -32.87
C VAL A 5 -37.58 28.04 -32.82
N PHE A 6 -36.99 27.87 -31.63
CA PHE A 6 -35.71 27.18 -31.35
C PHE A 6 -35.29 27.29 -29.86
N ILE A 7 -36.24 27.19 -28.93
CA ILE A 7 -35.95 27.05 -27.50
C ILE A 7 -36.90 25.99 -26.95
N LEU A 8 -36.53 24.71 -27.08
CA LEU A 8 -37.14 23.61 -26.31
C LEU A 8 -36.39 22.27 -26.37
N LEU A 9 -35.13 22.23 -26.82
CA LEU A 9 -34.32 20.99 -26.83
C LEU A 9 -32.93 21.11 -26.17
N ALA A 10 -32.67 22.19 -25.42
CA ALA A 10 -31.34 22.40 -24.79
C ALA A 10 -31.35 22.41 -23.24
N THR A 11 -32.50 22.24 -22.60
CA THR A 11 -32.62 22.32 -21.12
C THR A 11 -32.76 20.97 -20.41
N GLY A 12 -32.84 19.85 -21.16
CA GLY A 12 -32.88 18.50 -20.58
C GLY A 12 -31.50 17.84 -20.36
N ALA A 13 -30.47 18.26 -21.10
CA ALA A 13 -29.14 17.62 -21.06
C ALA A 13 -28.18 18.25 -20.04
N LEU A 14 -28.43 19.49 -19.60
CA LEU A 14 -27.56 20.20 -18.63
C LEU A 14 -27.90 19.90 -17.16
N ILE A 15 -29.08 19.35 -16.87
CA ILE A 15 -29.47 18.97 -15.50
C ILE A 15 -29.02 17.54 -15.16
N ALA A 16 -28.82 16.67 -16.16
CA ALA A 16 -28.29 15.32 -15.96
C ALA A 16 -26.77 15.27 -15.72
N LEU A 17 -26.01 16.24 -16.22
CA LEU A 17 -24.57 16.35 -15.92
C LEU A 17 -24.29 16.93 -14.53
N ALA A 18 -25.15 17.81 -14.02
CA ALA A 18 -24.96 18.44 -12.71
C ALA A 18 -25.25 17.49 -11.53
N THR A 19 -26.17 16.53 -11.69
CA THR A 19 -26.46 15.50 -10.68
C THR A 19 -25.47 14.33 -10.70
N GLN A 20 -24.75 14.11 -11.81
CA GLN A 20 -23.61 13.17 -11.85
C GLN A 20 -22.35 13.72 -11.17
N ILE A 21 -22.19 15.05 -11.09
CA ILE A 21 -21.02 15.70 -10.47
C ILE A 21 -21.19 15.85 -8.94
N GLN A 22 -22.42 15.86 -8.42
CA GLN A 22 -22.67 15.94 -6.96
C GLN A 22 -22.61 14.60 -6.22
N GLY A 23 -22.71 13.47 -6.91
CA GLY A 23 -22.59 12.13 -6.31
C GLY A 23 -21.16 11.71 -5.98
N TRP A 24 -20.15 12.44 -6.44
CA TRP A 24 -18.72 12.15 -6.25
C TRP A 24 -18.05 13.01 -5.17
N ARG A 25 -18.76 13.98 -4.58
CA ARG A 25 -18.19 15.01 -3.70
C ARG A 25 -18.56 14.90 -2.21
N ALA A 26 -19.11 13.77 -1.77
CA ALA A 26 -19.42 13.54 -0.36
C ALA A 26 -18.80 12.22 0.11
N GLY A 27 -17.58 12.29 0.66
CA GLY A 27 -16.98 11.16 1.37
C GLY A 27 -15.46 11.11 1.48
N VAL A 28 -14.71 12.05 0.88
CA VAL A 28 -13.24 12.02 0.88
C VAL A 28 -12.69 13.41 1.22
N GLU A 29 -12.96 13.90 2.42
CA GLU A 29 -12.21 15.00 3.03
C GLU A 29 -12.13 14.71 4.53
N GLY A 30 -10.93 14.87 5.11
CA GLY A 30 -10.65 14.56 6.50
C GLY A 30 -11.60 15.29 7.47
N GLU A 31 -12.29 14.51 8.28
CA GLU A 31 -12.78 14.97 9.58
C GLU A 31 -12.23 14.01 10.64
N GLU A 32 -10.94 14.17 10.94
CA GLU A 32 -10.49 13.96 12.31
C GLU A 32 -10.80 15.24 13.09
N ASP A 33 -11.36 15.03 14.28
CA ASP A 33 -11.70 16.01 15.32
C ASP A 33 -13.06 16.74 15.18
N GLY A 34 -14.13 16.09 15.71
CA GLY A 34 -15.41 16.76 15.96
C GLY A 34 -16.68 15.90 16.11
N ARG A 35 -16.66 14.57 15.94
CA ARG A 35 -17.89 13.75 15.93
C ARG A 35 -17.87 12.63 16.99
N GLY A 36 -18.84 12.67 17.92
CA GLY A 36 -19.10 11.61 18.90
C GLY A 36 -19.59 10.30 18.27
N PRO A 37 -20.22 9.43 19.07
CA PRO A 37 -19.75 8.11 19.57
C PRO A 37 -19.34 7.03 18.53
N TRP A 38 -19.07 7.39 17.27
CA TRP A 38 -18.71 6.47 16.19
C TRP A 38 -17.20 6.44 15.95
N LEU A 39 -16.45 5.98 16.95
CA LEU A 39 -15.03 5.64 16.83
C LEU A 39 -14.92 4.37 15.96
N LYS A 40 -14.87 4.52 14.63
CA LYS A 40 -14.51 3.43 13.73
C LYS A 40 -13.00 3.17 13.84
N PRO A 41 -12.52 1.91 13.74
CA PRO A 41 -11.09 1.62 13.81
C PRO A 41 -10.33 2.44 12.77
N MET A 42 -9.33 3.20 13.22
CA MET A 42 -8.49 3.97 12.31
C MET A 42 -7.65 3.01 11.45
N LYS A 43 -7.26 3.39 10.22
CA LYS A 43 -6.38 2.59 9.33
C LYS A 43 -5.19 1.99 10.08
N GLY A 44 -4.58 2.75 11.02
CA GLY A 44 -3.49 2.29 11.87
C GLY A 44 -3.82 1.13 12.84
N ASP A 45 -5.05 1.04 13.34
CA ASP A 45 -5.48 -0.05 14.22
C ASP A 45 -5.53 -1.38 13.48
N PHE A 46 -6.03 -1.36 12.24
CA PHE A 46 -6.05 -2.53 11.37
C PHE A 46 -4.63 -3.09 11.18
N TRP A 47 -3.67 -2.24 10.83
CA TRP A 47 -2.29 -2.65 10.63
C TRP A 47 -1.63 -3.19 11.89
N ALA A 48 -1.80 -2.50 13.01
CA ALA A 48 -1.17 -2.92 14.26
C ALA A 48 -1.68 -4.27 14.74
N HIS A 49 -3.00 -4.50 14.66
CA HIS A 49 -3.55 -5.80 15.04
C HIS A 49 -3.04 -6.90 14.12
N ARG A 50 -3.03 -6.68 12.79
CA ARG A 50 -2.57 -7.66 11.78
C ARG A 50 -1.22 -8.29 12.10
N VAL A 51 -0.25 -7.50 12.57
CA VAL A 51 1.12 -7.98 12.81
C VAL A 51 1.43 -8.30 14.27
N ALA A 52 0.76 -7.65 15.22
CA ALA A 52 1.25 -7.60 16.60
C ALA A 52 0.26 -8.17 17.63
N TYR A 53 -1.01 -8.39 17.29
CA TYR A 53 -1.97 -9.00 18.22
C TYR A 53 -1.51 -10.43 18.60
N PRO A 54 -1.63 -10.87 19.87
CA PRO A 54 -2.35 -10.22 20.98
C PRO A 54 -1.47 -9.38 21.92
N THR A 55 -0.15 -9.44 21.79
CA THR A 55 0.80 -8.77 22.68
C THR A 55 0.99 -7.30 22.32
N MET A 56 0.66 -6.95 21.08
CA MET A 56 1.00 -5.71 20.38
C MET A 56 2.50 -5.46 20.27
N HIS A 57 3.30 -6.53 20.35
CA HIS A 57 4.74 -6.50 20.11
C HIS A 57 5.01 -6.77 18.63
N PHE A 58 5.95 -6.02 18.07
CA PHE A 58 6.50 -6.25 16.74
C PHE A 58 7.99 -5.91 16.75
N SER A 59 8.80 -6.74 16.12
CA SER A 59 10.19 -6.42 15.80
C SER A 59 10.42 -6.71 14.32
N PRO A 60 11.00 -5.77 13.54
CA PRO A 60 11.40 -6.07 12.17
C PRO A 60 12.45 -7.21 12.10
N SER A 61 13.24 -7.42 13.18
CA SER A 61 14.19 -8.54 13.26
C SER A 61 13.54 -9.93 13.18
N TRP A 62 12.24 -10.07 13.42
CA TRP A 62 11.56 -11.36 13.27
C TRP A 62 11.51 -11.84 11.81
N TYR A 63 11.58 -10.93 10.83
CA TYR A 63 11.80 -11.32 9.44
C TYR A 63 13.21 -11.91 9.23
N GLU A 64 14.23 -11.37 9.90
CA GLU A 64 15.60 -11.92 9.86
C GLU A 64 15.65 -13.32 10.48
N ASP A 65 14.97 -13.52 11.61
CA ASP A 65 14.88 -14.82 12.28
C ASP A 65 14.20 -15.89 11.40
N ALA A 66 13.24 -15.49 10.55
CA ALA A 66 12.51 -16.40 9.67
C ALA A 66 13.28 -16.78 8.39
N ARG A 67 14.28 -15.98 7.99
CA ARG A 67 15.00 -16.13 6.72
C ARG A 67 15.71 -17.49 6.55
N PRO A 68 16.37 -18.07 7.57
CA PRO A 68 17.00 -19.39 7.42
C PRO A 68 16.01 -20.49 7.05
N ALA A 69 14.77 -20.44 7.56
CA ALA A 69 13.74 -21.41 7.23
C ALA A 69 13.26 -21.25 5.77
N ASP A 70 13.06 -20.01 5.30
CA ASP A 70 12.67 -19.76 3.90
C ASP A 70 13.73 -20.29 2.91
N ARG A 71 15.01 -20.06 3.19
CA ARG A 71 16.12 -20.52 2.33
C ARG A 71 16.17 -22.03 2.13
N LEU A 72 15.57 -22.82 3.04
CA LEU A 72 15.49 -24.27 2.93
C LEU A 72 14.31 -24.74 2.07
N ILE A 73 13.35 -23.87 1.78
CA ILE A 73 12.17 -24.20 0.98
C ILE A 73 12.54 -24.18 -0.51
N ARG A 74 12.31 -25.30 -1.17
CA ARG A 74 12.59 -25.49 -2.59
C ARG A 74 11.51 -24.82 -3.44
N ALA A 75 11.91 -24.20 -4.54
CA ALA A 75 10.99 -23.78 -5.58
C ALA A 75 10.58 -24.98 -6.46
N ALA A 76 9.29 -25.07 -6.79
CA ALA A 76 8.75 -26.08 -7.69
C ALA A 76 7.41 -25.60 -8.28
N VAL A 77 6.97 -26.20 -9.39
CA VAL A 77 5.62 -25.95 -9.95
C VAL A 77 4.63 -26.92 -9.33
N PRO A 78 3.44 -26.46 -8.85
CA PRO A 78 2.47 -27.35 -8.23
C PRO A 78 2.07 -28.52 -9.13
N ALA A 79 1.88 -29.70 -8.53
CA ALA A 79 1.56 -30.92 -9.25
C ALA A 79 0.13 -30.90 -9.81
N GLY A 80 -0.14 -31.85 -10.71
CA GLY A 80 -1.46 -32.07 -11.32
C GLY A 80 -1.51 -31.73 -12.81
N GLU A 81 -2.52 -32.29 -13.47
CA GLU A 81 -2.78 -32.06 -14.88
C GLU A 81 -3.39 -30.68 -15.08
N LYS A 82 -2.73 -29.85 -15.90
CA LYS A 82 -3.26 -28.57 -16.37
C LYS A 82 -3.88 -28.79 -17.74
N SER A 83 -5.05 -29.41 -17.77
CA SER A 83 -5.76 -29.85 -18.99
C SER A 83 -6.30 -28.68 -19.83
N TYR A 84 -6.33 -27.48 -19.26
CA TYR A 84 -6.62 -26.20 -19.92
C TYR A 84 -5.46 -25.80 -20.85
N ARG A 85 -5.13 -26.64 -21.83
CA ARG A 85 -4.19 -26.30 -22.92
C ARG A 85 -4.75 -25.10 -23.66
N ARG A 86 -3.88 -24.12 -23.97
CA ARG A 86 -4.06 -23.05 -25.00
C ARG A 86 -5.35 -23.23 -25.79
N SER A 87 -6.45 -22.76 -25.26
CA SER A 87 -7.65 -22.70 -26.07
C SER A 87 -7.35 -21.71 -27.18
N ALA A 88 -7.58 -22.09 -28.44
CA ALA A 88 -7.54 -21.11 -29.54
C ALA A 88 -8.58 -19.98 -29.33
N ASP A 89 -9.55 -20.22 -28.45
CA ASP A 89 -10.61 -19.28 -28.08
C ASP A 89 -10.26 -18.43 -26.86
N SER A 90 -9.28 -18.82 -26.01
CA SER A 90 -8.83 -17.97 -24.89
C SER A 90 -7.81 -16.94 -25.38
N THR A 91 -8.07 -15.70 -25.03
CA THR A 91 -7.26 -14.54 -25.46
C THR A 91 -5.99 -14.42 -24.64
N LEU A 92 -6.03 -14.91 -23.39
CA LEU A 92 -4.90 -15.01 -22.48
C LEU A 92 -4.46 -16.48 -22.39
N SER A 93 -3.37 -16.82 -23.08
CA SER A 93 -2.73 -18.13 -22.90
C SER A 93 -1.99 -18.14 -21.57
N LEU A 94 -2.62 -18.62 -20.50
CA LEU A 94 -1.92 -18.79 -19.23
C LEU A 94 -0.80 -19.84 -19.35
N GLU A 95 0.32 -19.61 -18.67
CA GLU A 95 1.50 -20.48 -18.72
C GLU A 95 1.39 -21.60 -17.65
N PRO A 96 1.38 -22.88 -18.01
CA PRO A 96 1.25 -23.97 -17.02
C PRO A 96 2.43 -24.09 -16.04
N GLN A 97 3.60 -23.55 -16.41
CA GLN A 97 4.83 -23.63 -15.59
C GLN A 97 5.20 -22.32 -14.89
N ALA A 98 4.44 -21.24 -15.09
CA ALA A 98 4.75 -19.92 -14.58
C ALA A 98 3.49 -19.06 -14.42
N TRP A 99 3.57 -18.03 -13.59
CA TRP A 99 2.55 -17.01 -13.44
C TRP A 99 2.47 -16.13 -14.69
N THR A 100 1.25 -15.85 -15.13
CA THR A 100 0.95 -14.85 -16.15
C THR A 100 0.55 -13.55 -15.48
N PHE A 101 1.30 -12.48 -15.74
CA PHE A 101 1.00 -11.15 -15.23
C PHE A 101 -0.22 -10.56 -15.93
N LEU A 102 -1.19 -10.04 -15.17
CA LEU A 102 -2.44 -9.47 -15.68
C LEU A 102 -2.47 -7.93 -15.64
N GLY A 103 -1.56 -7.26 -14.94
CA GLY A 103 -1.64 -5.81 -14.73
C GLY A 103 -1.94 -5.43 -13.29
N PRO A 104 -2.14 -4.14 -13.02
CA PRO A 104 -2.13 -3.03 -13.98
C PRO A 104 -0.73 -2.68 -14.52
N LEU A 105 -0.64 -2.30 -15.81
CA LEU A 105 0.57 -1.70 -16.44
C LEU A 105 0.16 -0.65 -17.51
N PRO A 106 -0.13 0.61 -17.15
CA PRO A 106 -0.45 1.16 -15.82
C PRO A 106 -1.97 1.07 -15.52
N LEU A 107 -2.44 1.77 -14.50
CA LEU A 107 -3.87 2.01 -14.25
C LEU A 107 -4.31 3.33 -14.90
N LEU A 108 -5.51 3.39 -15.46
CA LEU A 108 -6.11 4.61 -16.01
C LEU A 108 -7.13 5.19 -15.02
N ASN A 109 -6.77 6.30 -14.38
CA ASN A 109 -7.62 7.05 -13.47
C ASN A 109 -8.06 8.36 -14.14
N SER A 110 -9.31 8.44 -14.56
CA SER A 110 -9.90 9.66 -15.15
C SER A 110 -9.10 10.28 -16.30
N GLY A 111 -8.43 9.44 -17.11
CA GLY A 111 -7.57 9.88 -18.23
C GLY A 111 -6.09 10.07 -17.88
N VAL A 112 -5.71 9.86 -16.62
CA VAL A 112 -4.32 9.92 -16.13
C VAL A 112 -3.81 8.51 -15.89
N GLU A 113 -2.63 8.19 -16.44
CA GLU A 113 -1.96 6.90 -16.22
C GLU A 113 -1.21 6.90 -14.89
N VAL A 114 -1.56 6.00 -13.98
CA VAL A 114 -1.07 5.95 -12.59
C VAL A 114 -0.51 4.57 -12.20
N SER A 115 0.41 4.55 -11.22
CA SER A 115 1.09 3.32 -10.77
C SER A 115 1.32 3.22 -9.26
N GLY A 116 0.68 4.05 -8.44
CA GLY A 116 0.84 4.05 -6.98
C GLY A 116 1.96 4.96 -6.46
N ARG A 117 2.08 5.03 -5.12
CA ARG A 117 2.90 6.01 -4.39
C ARG A 117 4.38 5.94 -4.67
N THR A 118 4.93 7.06 -5.15
CA THR A 118 6.38 7.30 -5.34
C THR A 118 6.91 8.28 -4.30
N ASN A 119 7.62 7.78 -3.30
CA ASN A 119 8.15 8.54 -2.16
C ASN A 119 9.36 9.41 -2.50
N VAL A 120 10.24 8.92 -3.38
CA VAL A 120 11.54 9.54 -3.67
C VAL A 120 11.97 9.24 -5.11
N ILE A 121 12.64 10.21 -5.75
CA ILE A 121 13.20 10.09 -7.09
C ILE A 121 14.63 10.60 -7.04
N ALA A 122 15.55 9.88 -7.70
CA ALA A 122 16.92 10.31 -7.91
C ALA A 122 17.31 10.15 -9.38
N VAL A 123 18.14 11.06 -9.88
CA VAL A 123 18.58 11.09 -11.28
C VAL A 123 20.10 11.00 -11.29
N ASP A 124 20.65 10.20 -12.20
CA ASP A 124 22.09 10.12 -12.38
C ASP A 124 22.66 11.51 -12.74
N PRO A 125 23.53 12.10 -11.90
CA PRO A 125 24.01 13.46 -12.08
C PRO A 125 24.92 13.63 -13.31
N ARG A 126 25.37 12.53 -13.93
CA ARG A 126 26.21 12.56 -15.15
C ARG A 126 25.47 13.11 -16.38
N GLY A 127 24.14 13.23 -16.32
CA GLY A 127 23.35 13.71 -17.44
C GLY A 127 22.86 12.59 -18.35
N PRO A 128 22.32 12.95 -19.52
CA PRO A 128 21.90 11.96 -20.49
C PRO A 128 23.10 11.26 -21.14
N ASP A 129 22.91 10.04 -21.61
CA ASP A 129 23.86 9.31 -22.43
C ASP A 129 23.98 9.90 -23.85
N ILE A 130 24.76 9.23 -24.72
CA ILE A 130 25.00 9.68 -26.10
C ILE A 130 23.71 9.74 -26.95
N ASP A 131 22.69 8.95 -26.58
CA ASP A 131 21.40 8.89 -27.27
C ASP A 131 20.37 9.85 -26.63
N GLY A 132 20.76 10.57 -25.59
CA GLY A 132 19.91 11.54 -24.90
C GLY A 132 19.07 10.95 -23.77
N PHE A 133 19.32 9.70 -23.36
CA PHE A 133 18.57 9.01 -22.32
C PHE A 133 19.16 9.20 -20.93
N TYR A 134 18.30 9.27 -19.93
CA TYR A 134 18.66 9.42 -18.53
C TYR A 134 18.51 8.10 -17.77
N THR A 135 19.45 7.87 -16.86
CA THR A 135 19.28 6.88 -15.79
C THR A 135 18.57 7.53 -14.60
N VAL A 136 17.43 6.98 -14.21
CA VAL A 136 16.54 7.51 -13.16
C VAL A 136 16.08 6.38 -12.25
N PHE A 137 15.97 6.68 -10.96
CA PHE A 137 15.44 5.78 -9.94
C PHE A 137 14.20 6.37 -9.27
N ALA A 138 13.21 5.54 -9.01
CA ALA A 138 11.99 5.89 -8.29
C ALA A 138 11.73 4.87 -7.18
N GLY A 139 11.66 5.34 -5.94
CA GLY A 139 11.36 4.54 -4.76
C GLY A 139 9.88 4.63 -4.42
N SER A 140 9.22 3.48 -4.29
CA SER A 140 7.81 3.37 -3.88
C SER A 140 7.68 2.93 -2.42
N ASP A 141 6.50 3.13 -1.83
CA ASP A 141 6.26 2.73 -0.44
C ASP A 141 6.01 1.22 -0.25
N GLY A 142 5.43 0.56 -1.23
CA GLY A 142 5.07 -0.86 -1.14
C GLY A 142 5.61 -1.72 -2.29
N GLY A 143 6.27 -1.12 -3.28
CA GLY A 143 6.68 -1.80 -4.53
C GLY A 143 8.17 -1.68 -4.83
N GLY A 144 9.02 -1.43 -3.85
CA GLY A 144 10.47 -1.39 -4.02
C GLY A 144 11.01 -0.21 -4.83
N LEU A 145 12.25 -0.37 -5.32
CA LEU A 145 12.99 0.58 -6.13
C LEU A 145 12.92 0.22 -7.61
N TRP A 146 12.59 1.19 -8.45
CA TRP A 146 12.49 1.05 -9.89
C TRP A 146 13.58 1.85 -10.58
N LYS A 147 14.21 1.25 -11.60
CA LYS A 147 15.24 1.87 -12.43
C LYS A 147 14.74 2.00 -13.87
N SER A 148 14.96 3.17 -14.46
CA SER A 148 14.85 3.41 -15.90
C SER A 148 16.20 3.83 -16.45
N THR A 149 16.54 3.37 -17.65
CA THR A 149 17.73 3.78 -18.41
C THR A 149 17.37 4.45 -19.74
N ASN A 150 16.07 4.66 -20.01
CA ASN A 150 15.57 5.27 -21.25
C ASN A 150 14.63 6.46 -20.99
N CYS A 151 14.72 7.06 -19.80
CA CYS A 151 13.97 8.25 -19.44
C CYS A 151 14.44 9.45 -20.30
N CYS A 152 13.62 10.46 -20.63
CA CYS A 152 12.30 10.76 -20.10
C CYS A 152 11.33 11.16 -21.21
N SER A 153 10.54 10.19 -21.66
CA SER A 153 9.44 10.40 -22.61
C SER A 153 8.28 9.45 -22.32
N ALA A 154 7.19 9.55 -23.08
CA ALA A 154 6.04 8.63 -22.93
C ALA A 154 6.40 7.15 -23.19
N THR A 155 7.57 6.85 -23.77
CA THR A 155 8.08 5.47 -23.97
C THR A 155 9.03 5.02 -22.86
N THR A 156 9.16 5.79 -21.77
CA THR A 156 9.98 5.41 -20.60
C THR A 156 9.50 4.06 -20.05
N THR A 157 10.47 3.19 -19.78
CA THR A 157 10.25 1.89 -19.15
C THR A 157 11.07 1.79 -17.88
N TRP A 158 10.53 1.08 -16.91
CA TRP A 158 11.05 0.83 -15.59
C TRP A 158 11.13 -0.67 -15.34
N ARG A 159 12.16 -1.09 -14.62
CA ARG A 159 12.25 -2.41 -14.02
C ARG A 159 12.49 -2.28 -12.52
N ASN A 160 11.93 -3.19 -11.74
CA ASN A 160 12.29 -3.26 -10.35
C ASN A 160 13.72 -3.78 -10.18
N VAL A 161 14.41 -3.29 -9.17
CA VAL A 161 15.80 -3.69 -8.86
C VAL A 161 16.01 -4.12 -7.41
N THR A 162 14.92 -4.40 -6.69
CA THR A 162 14.92 -4.75 -5.27
C THR A 162 14.08 -5.99 -4.95
N ASP A 163 13.80 -6.85 -5.94
CA ASP A 163 13.05 -8.11 -5.75
C ASP A 163 13.92 -9.26 -5.22
N ALA A 164 15.16 -8.98 -4.78
CA ALA A 164 16.03 -9.99 -4.20
C ALA A 164 15.47 -10.46 -2.83
N PRO A 165 15.49 -11.78 -2.54
CA PRO A 165 14.92 -12.33 -1.31
C PRO A 165 15.60 -11.83 -0.02
N GLU A 166 16.82 -11.29 -0.12
CA GLU A 166 17.51 -10.66 1.00
C GLU A 166 16.88 -9.33 1.44
N ILE A 167 16.11 -8.66 0.59
CA ILE A 167 15.51 -7.35 0.86
C ILE A 167 14.14 -7.54 1.53
N GLN A 168 14.11 -7.37 2.85
CA GLN A 168 12.92 -7.66 3.66
C GLN A 168 11.85 -6.58 3.60
N SER A 169 12.28 -5.32 3.51
CA SER A 169 11.40 -4.16 3.43
C SER A 169 11.53 -3.56 2.04
N ILE A 170 10.44 -3.64 1.28
CA ILE A 170 10.31 -3.04 -0.06
C ILE A 170 9.75 -1.61 0.00
N ALA A 171 9.61 -1.05 1.20
CA ALA A 171 9.30 0.36 1.39
C ALA A 171 10.56 1.20 1.24
N ILE A 172 10.56 2.12 0.28
CA ILE A 172 11.71 2.97 -0.02
C ILE A 172 11.38 4.43 0.31
N GLY A 173 12.11 5.00 1.27
CA GLY A 173 11.89 6.36 1.75
C GLY A 173 12.92 7.39 1.25
N GLU A 174 14.11 6.93 0.87
CA GLU A 174 15.26 7.77 0.53
C GLU A 174 16.17 7.09 -0.51
N ILE A 175 16.74 7.87 -1.43
CA ILE A 175 17.81 7.45 -2.35
C ILE A 175 18.93 8.50 -2.29
N HIS A 176 20.15 8.07 -2.03
CA HIS A 176 21.36 8.91 -2.04
C HIS A 176 22.39 8.30 -2.98
N MET A 177 22.77 9.04 -4.02
CA MET A 177 23.88 8.68 -4.89
C MET A 177 25.15 9.32 -4.36
N GLU A 178 26.23 8.56 -4.26
CA GLU A 178 27.52 9.08 -3.80
C GLU A 178 28.07 10.12 -4.79
N PRO A 179 28.26 11.39 -4.38
CA PRO A 179 28.68 12.46 -5.29
C PRO A 179 30.03 12.19 -5.98
N SER A 180 30.97 11.52 -5.32
CA SER A 180 32.27 11.16 -5.89
C SER A 180 32.24 9.97 -6.85
N ASN A 181 31.20 9.12 -6.76
CA ASN A 181 30.99 7.97 -7.63
C ASN A 181 29.49 7.60 -7.69
N PRO A 182 28.73 8.09 -8.69
CA PRO A 182 27.30 7.82 -8.83
C PRO A 182 26.93 6.35 -9.07
N ASP A 183 27.90 5.45 -9.26
CA ASP A 183 27.64 4.01 -9.31
C ASP A 183 27.37 3.42 -7.91
N VAL A 184 27.79 4.13 -6.85
CA VAL A 184 27.49 3.77 -5.47
C VAL A 184 26.20 4.46 -5.04
N ILE A 185 25.19 3.65 -4.70
CA ILE A 185 23.86 4.13 -4.32
C ILE A 185 23.52 3.57 -2.94
N TYR A 186 23.04 4.45 -2.07
CA TYR A 186 22.47 4.11 -0.78
C TYR A 186 20.96 4.34 -0.78
N VAL A 187 20.20 3.38 -0.28
CA VAL A 187 18.74 3.44 -0.23
C VAL A 187 18.27 3.22 1.20
N GLY A 188 17.51 4.18 1.72
CA GLY A 188 16.87 4.08 3.02
C GLY A 188 15.55 3.32 2.91
N THR A 189 15.44 2.20 3.63
CA THR A 189 14.20 1.41 3.68
C THR A 189 13.28 1.83 4.83
N GLY A 190 11.98 1.56 4.68
CA GLY A 190 10.90 2.01 5.56
C GLY A 190 10.33 3.37 5.17
N ASP A 191 9.20 3.75 5.79
CA ASP A 191 8.55 5.05 5.55
C ASP A 191 8.62 5.97 6.79
N LEU A 192 9.34 7.07 6.65
CA LEU A 192 9.40 8.15 7.66
C LEU A 192 8.30 9.21 7.45
N ARG A 193 7.47 9.10 6.41
CA ARG A 193 6.40 10.06 6.08
C ARG A 193 5.10 9.82 6.85
N PHE A 194 5.15 9.06 7.94
CA PHE A 194 4.03 8.78 8.85
C PHE A 194 2.81 8.10 8.19
N GLY A 195 3.04 7.37 7.09
CA GLY A 195 2.04 6.47 6.48
C GLY A 195 1.61 5.34 7.42
N SER A 196 0.50 4.69 7.08
CA SER A 196 -0.10 3.64 7.91
C SER A 196 0.76 2.36 7.87
N PHE A 197 1.64 2.23 8.86
CA PHE A 197 2.46 1.05 9.20
C PHE A 197 3.13 0.34 8.00
N SER A 198 4.15 0.98 7.42
CA SER A 198 5.23 0.28 6.70
C SER A 198 5.98 -0.60 7.70
N PHE A 199 6.27 -1.87 7.38
CA PHE A 199 6.82 -2.95 8.25
C PHE A 199 8.22 -2.71 8.86
N GLY A 200 8.57 -1.46 9.16
CA GLY A 200 9.89 -1.04 9.57
C GLY A 200 10.87 -0.93 8.41
N THR A 201 12.05 -0.44 8.74
CA THR A 201 13.24 -0.52 7.89
C THR A 201 13.84 -1.92 7.95
N ALA A 202 14.51 -2.34 6.88
CA ALA A 202 15.46 -3.45 6.87
C ALA A 202 16.92 -2.96 7.05
N GLY A 203 17.14 -1.65 7.21
CA GLY A 203 18.44 -0.99 7.19
C GLY A 203 18.67 -0.17 5.92
N VAL A 204 19.95 0.08 5.61
CA VAL A 204 20.35 0.83 4.41
C VAL A 204 20.80 -0.15 3.34
N LEU A 205 20.18 -0.15 2.16
CA LEU A 205 20.69 -0.92 1.04
C LEU A 205 21.84 -0.15 0.39
N LYS A 206 22.97 -0.82 0.16
CA LYS A 206 24.11 -0.28 -0.61
C LYS A 206 24.28 -1.08 -1.89
N SER A 207 24.34 -0.37 -3.00
CA SER A 207 24.80 -0.89 -4.29
C SER A 207 26.12 -0.22 -4.68
N THR A 208 26.94 -0.93 -5.44
CA THR A 208 28.19 -0.42 -6.05
C THR A 208 28.20 -0.55 -7.57
N ASP A 209 27.05 -0.90 -8.15
CA ASP A 209 26.86 -1.21 -9.57
C ASP A 209 25.61 -0.52 -10.15
N GLN A 210 25.28 0.69 -9.67
CA GLN A 210 24.08 1.44 -10.06
C GLN A 210 22.75 0.71 -9.79
N GLY A 211 22.67 0.02 -8.66
CA GLY A 211 21.46 -0.62 -8.17
C GLY A 211 21.14 -1.96 -8.83
N GLU A 212 22.10 -2.65 -9.46
CA GLU A 212 21.86 -4.01 -9.95
C GLU A 212 21.89 -5.04 -8.81
N THR A 213 22.80 -4.86 -7.85
CA THR A 213 22.93 -5.71 -6.66
C THR A 213 23.00 -4.87 -5.38
N TRP A 214 22.54 -5.47 -4.28
CA TRP A 214 22.39 -4.79 -2.99
C TRP A 214 22.99 -5.58 -1.83
N THR A 215 23.62 -4.87 -0.91
CA THR A 215 23.98 -5.35 0.43
C THR A 215 23.18 -4.57 1.46
N VAL A 216 22.65 -5.24 2.46
CA VAL A 216 21.96 -4.59 3.59
C VAL A 216 23.00 -4.19 4.65
N LEU A 217 23.06 -2.90 4.98
CA LEU A 217 23.94 -2.35 6.02
C LEU A 217 23.15 -2.05 7.29
N GLY A 218 23.75 -2.38 8.44
CA GLY A 218 23.24 -2.04 9.77
C GLY A 218 21.87 -2.64 10.07
N ALA A 219 21.55 -3.85 9.58
CA ALA A 219 20.27 -4.49 9.85
C ALA A 219 19.98 -4.55 11.35
N ASP A 220 20.92 -5.08 12.14
CA ASP A 220 20.86 -5.15 13.61
C ASP A 220 20.81 -3.77 14.30
N VAL A 221 21.39 -2.75 13.67
CA VAL A 221 21.40 -1.36 14.18
C VAL A 221 20.06 -0.67 13.95
N PHE A 222 19.44 -0.89 12.79
CA PHE A 222 18.25 -0.17 12.35
C PHE A 222 16.94 -0.93 12.61
N THR A 223 17.00 -2.21 12.99
CA THR A 223 15.82 -3.01 13.38
C THR A 223 15.74 -3.33 14.89
N PRO A 224 16.07 -2.41 15.82
CA PRO A 224 15.97 -2.75 17.24
C PRO A 224 14.50 -2.97 17.63
N PHE A 225 14.28 -3.84 18.61
CA PHE A 225 12.96 -3.98 19.20
C PHE A 225 12.60 -2.72 19.98
N TYR A 226 11.43 -2.15 19.67
CA TYR A 226 10.85 -1.08 20.46
C TYR A 226 9.67 -1.62 21.26
N PRO A 227 9.62 -1.37 22.58
CA PRO A 227 8.45 -1.73 23.36
C PRO A 227 7.22 -0.98 22.84
N PRO A 228 6.01 -1.56 22.98
CA PRO A 228 4.78 -0.87 22.62
C PRO A 228 4.62 0.45 23.36
N SER A 229 3.82 1.36 22.79
CA SER A 229 3.55 2.65 23.42
C SER A 229 2.94 2.48 24.82
N ALA A 230 3.47 3.17 25.82
CA ALA A 230 3.09 2.97 27.22
C ALA A 230 1.60 3.24 27.52
N THR A 231 0.93 4.08 26.73
CA THR A 231 -0.46 4.49 26.95
C THR A 231 -1.47 3.60 26.23
N LEU A 232 -1.21 3.28 24.95
CA LEU A 232 -2.18 2.63 24.08
C LEU A 232 -1.76 1.21 23.67
N GLY A 233 -0.53 0.82 24.01
CA GLY A 233 0.00 -0.52 23.79
C GLY A 233 0.16 -0.85 22.32
N PHE A 234 0.51 0.09 21.44
CA PHE A 234 0.68 -0.20 20.01
C PHE A 234 2.15 -0.39 19.61
N PRO A 235 2.45 -1.25 18.62
CA PRO A 235 3.81 -1.53 18.17
C PRO A 235 4.50 -0.26 17.65
N GLN A 236 5.79 -0.13 17.96
CA GLN A 236 6.66 0.92 17.44
C GLN A 236 7.67 0.33 16.45
N TYR A 237 8.17 1.17 15.54
CA TYR A 237 9.15 0.76 14.53
C TYR A 237 10.06 1.92 14.13
N GLN A 238 11.20 1.57 13.56
CA GLN A 238 12.17 2.49 12.99
C GLN A 238 11.97 2.62 11.47
N ALA A 239 12.34 3.78 10.91
CA ALA A 239 12.49 4.00 9.48
C ALA A 239 13.78 4.79 9.19
N VAL A 240 14.45 4.48 8.08
CA VAL A 240 15.56 5.31 7.59
C VAL A 240 14.97 6.46 6.77
N GLY A 241 15.07 7.68 7.28
CA GLY A 241 14.50 8.87 6.65
C GLY A 241 15.44 9.61 5.71
N LYS A 242 16.75 9.61 5.99
CA LYS A 242 17.77 10.33 5.22
C LYS A 242 19.09 9.56 5.23
N VAL A 243 19.81 9.58 4.12
CA VAL A 243 21.16 9.01 4.01
C VAL A 243 22.04 10.03 3.29
N ARG A 244 23.20 10.34 3.84
CA ARG A 244 24.20 11.23 3.24
C ARG A 244 25.60 10.65 3.46
N THR A 245 26.54 11.07 2.64
CA THR A 245 27.96 10.75 2.81
C THR A 245 28.74 12.03 3.11
N SER A 246 29.89 11.89 3.77
CA SER A 246 30.77 13.03 4.01
C SER A 246 31.41 13.49 2.71
N PRO A 247 31.47 14.82 2.43
CA PRO A 247 32.17 15.34 1.26
C PRO A 247 33.69 15.08 1.29
N HIS A 248 34.23 14.72 2.47
CA HIS A 248 35.66 14.46 2.67
C HIS A 248 36.02 12.99 2.68
N ASP A 249 35.02 12.10 2.80
CA ASP A 249 35.21 10.66 2.91
C ASP A 249 33.90 9.91 2.58
N ALA A 250 33.86 9.22 1.43
CA ALA A 250 32.70 8.47 0.97
C ALA A 250 32.38 7.23 1.84
N ASP A 251 33.34 6.77 2.65
CA ASP A 251 33.12 5.68 3.62
C ASP A 251 32.49 6.19 4.92
N THR A 252 32.45 7.51 5.13
CA THR A 252 31.72 8.11 6.23
C THR A 252 30.26 8.37 5.83
N ILE A 253 29.34 7.54 6.36
CA ILE A 253 27.91 7.54 6.05
C ILE A 253 27.13 8.08 7.25
N ILE A 254 26.22 9.01 7.00
CA ILE A 254 25.34 9.63 8.01
C ILE A 254 23.89 9.30 7.69
N VAL A 255 23.20 8.70 8.65
CA VAL A 255 21.82 8.21 8.51
C VAL A 255 20.92 8.91 9.51
N GLY A 256 19.86 9.56 9.01
CA GLY A 256 18.77 10.10 9.81
C GLY A 256 17.62 9.11 9.91
N THR A 257 17.08 8.95 11.12
CA THR A 257 16.03 7.96 11.45
C THR A 257 14.90 8.59 12.28
N LYS A 258 13.90 7.82 12.69
CA LYS A 258 12.85 8.24 13.66
C LYS A 258 13.40 8.50 15.08
N THR A 259 14.60 8.04 15.39
CA THR A 259 15.17 8.15 16.75
C THR A 259 16.49 8.92 16.79
N GLY A 260 16.74 9.76 15.79
CA GLY A 260 17.98 10.54 15.68
C GLY A 260 18.93 10.02 14.60
N LEU A 261 20.20 10.35 14.75
CA LEU A 261 21.24 10.11 13.75
C LEU A 261 22.10 8.90 14.08
N TYR A 262 22.65 8.26 13.04
CA TYR A 262 23.70 7.26 13.14
C TYR A 262 24.83 7.62 12.17
N VAL A 263 26.07 7.34 12.56
CA VAL A 263 27.25 7.57 11.72
C VAL A 263 28.06 6.29 11.63
N SER A 264 28.41 5.89 10.41
CA SER A 264 29.46 4.91 10.13
C SER A 264 30.67 5.64 9.58
N ASN A 265 31.88 5.27 10.01
CA ASN A 265 33.14 5.81 9.48
C ASN A 265 33.92 4.77 8.65
N ASN A 266 33.28 3.68 8.27
CA ASN A 266 33.92 2.53 7.61
C ASN A 266 32.97 1.82 6.64
N ALA A 267 32.28 2.62 5.81
CA ALA A 267 31.43 2.15 4.72
C ALA A 267 30.22 1.30 5.17
N GLY A 268 29.77 1.45 6.41
CA GLY A 268 28.60 0.78 6.98
C GLY A 268 28.89 -0.52 7.73
N ILE A 269 30.16 -0.83 8.01
CA ILE A 269 30.56 -2.04 8.78
C ILE A 269 30.13 -1.91 10.24
N ASP A 270 30.40 -0.75 10.87
CA ASP A 270 29.89 -0.43 12.20
C ASP A 270 29.24 0.95 12.24
N TRP A 271 28.50 1.20 13.32
CA TRP A 271 27.67 2.39 13.49
C TRP A 271 27.79 2.95 14.90
N THR A 272 27.88 4.27 15.00
CA THR A 272 27.72 5.03 16.24
C THR A 272 26.33 5.64 16.26
N GLY A 273 25.53 5.35 17.30
CA GLY A 273 24.21 5.96 17.52
C GLY A 273 23.30 5.15 18.45
N PRO A 274 22.06 5.61 18.70
CA PRO A 274 21.48 6.86 18.19
C PRO A 274 22.14 8.11 18.79
N CYS A 275 22.33 9.12 17.96
CA CYS A 275 22.92 10.40 18.29
C CYS A 275 21.86 11.49 18.24
N TYR A 276 21.68 12.18 19.37
CA TYR A 276 20.63 13.18 19.51
C TYR A 276 21.14 14.57 19.14
N THR A 277 20.33 15.31 18.39
CA THR A 277 20.61 16.69 17.94
C THR A 277 20.34 17.74 19.01
N ASN A 278 19.76 17.33 20.14
CA ASN A 278 19.47 18.17 21.29
C ASN A 278 19.26 17.31 22.55
N ALA A 279 19.21 17.96 23.72
CA ALA A 279 19.14 17.30 25.03
C ALA A 279 17.77 16.69 25.37
N TYR A 280 16.75 16.81 24.52
CA TYR A 280 15.39 16.31 24.77
C TYR A 280 15.23 14.85 24.31
N SER A 281 16.12 13.96 24.76
CA SER A 281 16.18 12.56 24.30
C SER A 281 14.94 11.71 24.63
N THR A 282 14.05 12.20 25.49
CA THR A 282 12.76 11.57 25.80
C THR A 282 11.65 11.96 24.81
N GLN A 283 11.93 12.90 23.90
CA GLN A 283 11.03 13.29 22.82
C GLN A 283 11.55 12.72 21.50
N ARG A 284 10.66 12.58 20.51
CA ARG A 284 11.04 12.07 19.20
C ARG A 284 12.03 13.01 18.52
N GLN A 285 13.00 12.42 17.83
CA GLN A 285 13.95 13.12 16.98
C GLN A 285 13.90 12.55 15.57
N ASP A 286 12.70 12.59 14.97
CA ASP A 286 12.48 12.17 13.60
C ASP A 286 13.28 13.10 12.66
N ILE A 287 14.34 12.56 12.04
CA ILE A 287 15.20 13.31 11.12
C ILE A 287 14.51 13.37 9.76
N THR A 288 13.70 14.40 9.56
CA THR A 288 12.91 14.62 8.33
C THR A 288 13.73 15.26 7.22
N GLY A 289 14.84 15.91 7.55
CA GLY A 289 15.78 16.47 6.58
C GLY A 289 17.23 16.44 7.09
N LEU A 290 18.17 16.24 6.17
CA LEU A 290 19.60 16.15 6.47
C LEU A 290 20.42 16.71 5.31
N ILE A 291 21.31 17.65 5.64
CA ILE A 291 22.26 18.27 4.71
C ILE A 291 23.66 18.08 5.30
N VAL A 292 24.62 17.70 4.45
CA VAL A 292 26.04 17.57 4.80
C VAL A 292 26.84 18.40 3.81
N GLN A 293 27.60 19.36 4.32
CA GLN A 293 28.34 20.34 3.51
C GLN A 293 29.79 20.41 3.95
N ASP A 294 30.67 20.77 3.01
CA ASP A 294 32.03 21.17 3.35
C ASP A 294 32.00 22.59 3.97
N ALA A 295 32.49 22.71 5.21
CA ALA A 295 32.61 23.98 5.91
C ALA A 295 34.00 24.62 5.76
N GLY A 296 34.88 24.03 4.94
CA GLY A 296 36.27 24.41 4.80
C GLY A 296 37.16 23.82 5.89
N GLY A 297 38.48 23.83 5.66
CA GLY A 297 39.45 23.31 6.62
C GLY A 297 39.36 21.80 6.87
N GLY A 298 38.75 21.03 5.96
CA GLY A 298 38.52 19.59 6.10
C GLY A 298 37.37 19.24 7.05
N ILE A 299 36.51 20.19 7.38
CA ILE A 299 35.38 20.00 8.30
C ILE A 299 34.12 19.73 7.49
N ALA A 300 33.43 18.63 7.78
CA ALA A 300 32.06 18.41 7.32
C ALA A 300 31.08 19.01 8.34
N ARG A 301 30.16 19.85 7.89
CA ARG A 301 29.07 20.41 8.69
C ARG A 301 27.77 19.66 8.40
N LEU A 302 27.08 19.28 9.47
CA LEU A 302 25.76 18.67 9.45
C LEU A 302 24.70 19.73 9.74
N ILE A 303 23.60 19.68 9.00
CA ILE A 303 22.37 20.41 9.31
C ILE A 303 21.22 19.40 9.30
N ALA A 304 20.57 19.22 10.44
CA ALA A 304 19.50 18.24 10.62
C ALA A 304 18.19 18.96 10.98
N ALA A 305 17.12 18.62 10.28
CA ALA A 305 15.77 18.99 10.64
C ALA A 305 15.14 17.88 11.48
N VAL A 306 14.71 18.24 12.68
CA VAL A 306 13.88 17.39 13.54
C VAL A 306 12.43 17.87 13.41
N GLY A 307 11.54 16.98 12.99
CA GLY A 307 10.14 17.31 12.85
C GLY A 307 9.22 16.09 12.94
N THR A 308 8.14 16.20 13.70
CA THR A 308 7.13 15.15 13.84
C THR A 308 5.81 15.55 13.18
N ARG A 309 4.89 14.60 13.01
CA ARG A 309 3.55 14.85 12.45
C ARG A 309 2.76 15.95 13.16
N GLY A 310 2.90 16.10 14.49
CA GLY A 310 2.19 17.12 15.27
C GLY A 310 0.83 16.69 15.83
N LEU A 311 0.24 15.62 15.30
CA LEU A 311 -0.98 15.01 15.82
C LEU A 311 -0.70 13.57 16.25
N PRO A 312 -1.23 13.12 17.41
CA PRO A 312 -1.05 11.76 17.86
C PRO A 312 -1.85 10.81 16.98
N THR A 313 -1.36 9.60 16.78
CA THR A 313 -2.17 8.49 16.27
C THR A 313 -2.36 7.46 17.39
N PRO A 314 -3.35 6.55 17.29
CA PRO A 314 -3.43 5.44 18.23
C PRO A 314 -2.11 4.67 18.33
N VAL A 315 -1.48 4.44 17.18
CA VAL A 315 -0.22 3.71 17.08
C VAL A 315 0.96 4.51 17.65
N GLN A 316 0.98 5.84 17.50
CA GLN A 316 2.10 6.70 17.87
C GLN A 316 1.59 7.95 18.61
N PRO A 317 1.29 7.84 19.91
CA PRO A 317 0.67 8.92 20.68
C PRO A 317 1.63 10.08 20.99
N ASP A 318 2.93 9.86 20.83
CA ASP A 318 3.99 10.84 21.09
C ASP A 318 4.28 11.76 19.88
N LEU A 319 3.62 11.56 18.74
CA LEU A 319 3.79 12.40 17.54
C LEU A 319 3.38 13.87 17.75
N ALA A 320 2.59 14.17 18.78
CA ALA A 320 2.23 15.52 19.19
C ALA A 320 3.20 16.18 20.18
N ASN A 321 4.29 15.51 20.58
CA ASN A 321 5.31 16.09 21.45
C ASN A 321 6.35 16.83 20.60
N LEU A 322 6.19 18.16 20.47
CA LEU A 322 6.93 18.97 19.48
C LEU A 322 8.12 19.75 20.02
N GLY A 323 8.49 19.57 21.29
CA GLY A 323 9.49 20.40 21.95
C GLY A 323 10.90 20.25 21.38
N ALA A 324 11.20 19.11 20.75
CA ALA A 324 12.45 18.85 20.05
C ALA A 324 12.46 19.36 18.60
N ASN A 325 11.32 19.76 18.03
CA ASN A 325 11.25 20.17 16.63
C ASN A 325 12.08 21.44 16.39
N GLY A 326 12.86 21.43 15.32
CA GLY A 326 13.76 22.53 14.97
C GLY A 326 14.83 22.11 13.95
N VAL A 327 15.62 23.08 13.53
CA VAL A 327 16.78 22.85 12.65
C VAL A 327 18.05 23.05 13.47
N TYR A 328 18.93 22.05 13.46
CA TYR A 328 20.13 21.99 14.28
C TYR A 328 21.37 21.83 13.41
N SER A 329 22.50 22.38 13.86
CA SER A 329 23.78 22.28 13.17
C SER A 329 24.90 21.83 14.09
N ALA A 330 25.78 20.98 13.60
CA ALA A 330 27.02 20.57 14.27
C ALA A 330 28.11 20.28 13.25
N ASN A 331 29.37 20.31 13.68
CA ASN A 331 30.48 19.79 12.89
C ASN A 331 30.61 18.29 13.14
N LEU A 332 30.83 17.52 12.09
CA LEU A 332 31.10 16.09 12.19
C LEU A 332 32.50 15.91 12.81
N PRO A 333 32.64 15.16 13.92
CA PRO A 333 33.95 14.81 14.44
C PRO A 333 34.64 13.79 13.53
N ALA A 334 35.94 13.57 13.75
CA ALA A 334 36.72 12.62 12.94
C ALA A 334 36.22 11.17 13.06
N ASN A 335 35.65 10.78 14.22
CA ASN A 335 35.06 9.47 14.44
C ASN A 335 33.77 9.62 15.25
N GLY A 336 32.76 8.83 14.90
CA GLY A 336 31.45 8.80 15.55
C GLY A 336 30.58 10.02 15.25
N CYS A 337 29.60 10.24 16.11
CA CYS A 337 28.67 11.35 15.98
C CYS A 337 29.12 12.61 16.73
N PRO A 338 28.64 13.80 16.35
CA PRO A 338 28.68 14.96 17.22
C PRO A 338 27.97 14.66 18.55
N ALA A 339 28.55 15.08 19.67
CA ALA A 339 27.92 14.92 20.96
C ALA A 339 26.68 15.82 21.05
N THR A 340 25.70 15.46 21.88
CA THR A 340 24.45 16.22 22.02
C THR A 340 24.67 17.70 22.38
N GLY A 341 25.75 18.04 23.09
CA GLY A 341 26.10 19.42 23.42
C GLY A 341 26.79 20.22 22.29
N ASP A 342 27.23 19.55 21.23
CA ASP A 342 27.90 20.20 20.08
C ASP A 342 26.89 20.80 19.09
N TRP A 343 25.63 20.37 19.18
CA TRP A 343 24.57 20.86 18.32
C TRP A 343 24.10 22.26 18.72
N THR A 344 24.04 23.13 17.73
CA THR A 344 23.47 24.48 17.85
C THR A 344 22.09 24.51 17.20
N LEU A 345 21.08 24.93 17.95
CA LEU A 345 19.76 25.22 17.42
C LEU A 345 19.80 26.49 16.56
N LEU A 346 19.34 26.40 15.31
CA LEU A 346 19.31 27.49 14.35
C LEU A 346 17.95 28.21 14.34
N ASN A 347 17.54 28.77 15.50
CA ASN A 347 16.18 29.30 15.68
C ASN A 347 16.01 30.82 15.46
N ASN A 348 17.07 31.55 15.12
CA ASN A 348 16.96 33.00 14.91
C ASN A 348 16.07 33.32 13.71
N GLY A 349 14.83 33.76 13.96
CA GLY A 349 13.81 34.03 12.94
C GLY A 349 12.72 32.96 12.80
N TRP A 350 12.78 31.89 13.60
CA TRP A 350 11.73 30.87 13.71
C TRP A 350 10.60 31.29 14.66
N PRO A 351 9.43 30.63 14.62
CA PRO A 351 8.37 30.83 15.62
C PRO A 351 8.89 30.67 17.05
N ALA A 352 8.38 31.49 17.97
CA ALA A 352 8.81 31.49 19.36
C ALA A 352 8.60 30.10 20.02
N GLY A 353 9.59 29.66 20.81
CA GLY A 353 9.55 28.36 21.47
C GLY A 353 9.99 27.16 20.61
N THR A 354 10.47 27.38 19.39
CA THR A 354 11.14 26.34 18.59
C THR A 354 12.31 25.74 19.35
N GLY A 355 12.40 24.41 19.41
CA GLY A 355 13.50 23.67 20.03
C GLY A 355 13.73 24.00 21.51
N ASN A 356 12.70 24.38 22.26
CA ASN A 356 12.83 24.78 23.68
C ASN A 356 12.55 23.63 24.67
N GLY A 357 12.17 22.45 24.17
CA GLY A 357 11.88 21.26 24.98
C GLY A 357 10.47 21.20 25.57
N ASP A 358 9.63 22.22 25.40
CA ASP A 358 8.23 22.16 25.83
C ASP A 358 7.40 21.40 24.77
N PRO A 359 6.86 20.22 25.11
CA PRO A 359 6.20 19.36 24.14
C PRO A 359 4.81 19.85 23.73
N THR A 360 4.21 20.80 24.47
CA THR A 360 2.79 21.15 24.33
C THR A 360 2.55 22.53 23.73
N GLY A 361 1.40 22.71 23.06
CA GLY A 361 0.95 24.01 22.57
C GLY A 361 1.83 24.63 21.48
N LYS A 362 2.57 23.80 20.73
CA LYS A 362 3.41 24.24 19.61
C LYS A 362 2.70 24.02 18.28
N ASN A 363 3.01 24.87 17.31
CA ASN A 363 2.45 24.79 15.96
C ASN A 363 3.43 24.23 14.92
N LEU A 364 4.72 24.15 15.22
CA LEU A 364 5.74 23.70 14.27
C LEU A 364 5.84 22.17 14.30
N GLY A 365 5.25 21.52 13.30
CA GLY A 365 5.30 20.07 13.09
C GLY A 365 6.52 19.67 12.24
N ARG A 366 6.28 18.84 11.22
CA ARG A 366 7.29 18.35 10.28
C ARG A 366 8.06 19.50 9.63
N ILE A 367 9.38 19.31 9.45
CA ILE A 367 10.26 20.31 8.85
C ILE A 367 11.01 19.68 7.68
N GLU A 368 10.95 20.30 6.52
CA GLU A 368 11.74 19.93 5.35
C GLU A 368 12.80 21.00 5.09
N ILE A 369 14.03 20.60 4.77
CA ILE A 369 15.14 21.51 4.48
C ILE A 369 15.77 21.20 3.13
N ALA A 370 16.24 22.25 2.46
CA ALA A 370 17.01 22.15 1.23
C ALA A 370 18.05 23.27 1.17
N ASP A 371 19.27 22.96 0.73
CA ASP A 371 20.28 23.94 0.37
C ASP A 371 20.23 24.28 -1.12
N ALA A 372 20.76 25.44 -1.48
CA ALA A 372 21.04 25.77 -2.87
C ALA A 372 22.39 25.14 -3.27
N PRO A 373 22.44 24.15 -4.18
CA PRO A 373 23.69 23.46 -4.52
C PRO A 373 24.81 24.40 -4.98
N GLY A 374 24.48 25.45 -5.75
CA GLY A 374 25.44 26.45 -6.21
C GLY A 374 25.89 27.47 -5.16
N ASN A 375 25.21 27.55 -4.01
CA ASN A 375 25.60 28.42 -2.89
C ASN A 375 25.07 27.84 -1.56
N PRO A 376 25.86 27.00 -0.87
CA PRO A 376 25.42 26.28 0.33
C PRO A 376 25.09 27.18 1.53
N ALA A 377 25.46 28.48 1.48
CA ALA A 377 25.01 29.45 2.49
C ALA A 377 23.52 29.81 2.36
N ILE A 378 22.90 29.55 1.21
CA ILE A 378 21.47 29.74 1.01
C ILE A 378 20.75 28.45 1.38
N LEU A 379 19.94 28.52 2.43
CA LEU A 379 19.13 27.42 2.91
C LEU A 379 17.66 27.80 2.89
N TYR A 380 16.81 26.81 2.62
CA TYR A 380 15.38 26.91 2.77
C TYR A 380 14.88 25.88 3.76
N ALA A 381 13.84 26.26 4.51
CA ALA A 381 13.12 25.37 5.39
C ALA A 381 11.61 25.59 5.23
N MET A 382 10.85 24.51 5.18
CA MET A 382 9.39 24.54 5.21
C MET A 382 8.91 23.84 6.47
N GLY A 383 8.00 24.48 7.20
CA GLY A 383 7.39 23.91 8.41
C GLY A 383 5.92 23.59 8.17
N ALA A 384 5.50 22.40 8.56
CA ALA A 384 4.09 22.02 8.64
C ALA A 384 3.44 22.61 9.89
N ASN A 385 2.17 22.98 9.80
CA ASN A 385 1.36 23.36 10.93
C ASN A 385 0.82 22.09 11.61
N ALA A 386 1.27 21.84 12.84
CA ALA A 386 0.92 20.65 13.60
C ALA A 386 -0.56 20.52 13.94
N THR A 387 -1.34 21.61 13.92
CA THR A 387 -2.74 21.60 14.35
C THR A 387 -3.72 21.38 13.21
N ASN A 388 -3.38 21.82 12.00
CA ASN A 388 -4.26 21.75 10.83
C ASN A 388 -3.62 21.17 9.58
N SER A 389 -2.37 20.69 9.68
CA SER A 389 -1.64 20.00 8.62
C SER A 389 -1.38 20.82 7.35
N SER A 390 -1.54 22.13 7.40
CA SER A 390 -1.20 23.05 6.31
C SER A 390 0.26 23.52 6.36
N VAL A 391 0.71 24.32 5.39
CA VAL A 391 2.03 24.95 5.46
C VAL A 391 1.99 26.03 6.53
N LEU A 392 2.81 25.89 7.59
CA LEU A 392 2.99 26.95 8.58
C LEU A 392 3.76 28.14 7.98
N GLY A 393 4.79 27.83 7.21
CA GLY A 393 5.56 28.83 6.47
C GLY A 393 6.74 28.24 5.71
N VAL A 394 7.37 29.09 4.91
CA VAL A 394 8.66 28.83 4.26
C VAL A 394 9.64 29.90 4.72
N TRP A 395 10.79 29.48 5.23
CA TRP A 395 11.88 30.33 5.68
C TRP A 395 13.08 30.18 4.76
N ARG A 396 13.84 31.28 4.63
CA ARG A 396 15.13 31.30 3.93
C ARG A 396 16.21 31.86 4.84
N SER A 397 17.38 31.25 4.80
CA SER A 397 18.63 31.82 5.29
C SER A 397 19.57 32.11 4.12
N ASN A 398 20.39 33.15 4.24
CA ASN A 398 21.47 33.49 3.31
C ASN A 398 22.87 33.40 3.96
N ASP A 399 22.94 32.95 5.20
CA ASP A 399 24.13 32.95 6.05
C ASP A 399 24.39 31.56 6.66
N GLY A 400 23.98 30.51 5.95
CA GLY A 400 24.16 29.13 6.37
C GLY A 400 23.30 28.74 7.59
N GLY A 401 22.20 29.46 7.83
CA GLY A 401 21.23 29.18 8.89
C GLY A 401 21.45 29.96 10.19
N ALA A 402 22.37 30.94 10.22
CA ALA A 402 22.57 31.79 11.40
C ALA A 402 21.40 32.77 11.62
N SER A 403 20.72 33.17 10.54
CA SER A 403 19.45 33.89 10.59
C SER A 403 18.48 33.41 9.52
N TRP A 404 17.20 33.39 9.87
CA TRP A 404 16.10 32.95 9.01
C TRP A 404 15.09 34.09 8.83
N VAL A 405 14.60 34.24 7.60
CA VAL A 405 13.51 35.16 7.28
C VAL A 405 12.35 34.34 6.75
N GLN A 406 11.17 34.46 7.37
CA GLN A 406 9.95 33.89 6.81
C GLN A 406 9.63 34.59 5.49
N ARG A 407 9.66 33.84 4.39
CA ARG A 407 9.39 34.32 3.03
C ARG A 407 7.92 34.21 2.66
N ALA A 408 7.27 33.12 3.09
CA ALA A 408 5.84 32.90 2.90
C ALA A 408 5.19 32.35 4.17
N SER A 409 3.96 32.80 4.44
CA SER A 409 2.99 32.14 5.32
C SER A 409 2.12 31.17 4.50
N SER A 410 1.19 30.48 5.15
CA SER A 410 0.16 29.66 4.48
C SER A 410 -0.56 30.41 3.35
N SER A 411 -0.83 31.71 3.50
CA SER A 411 -1.48 32.53 2.46
C SER A 411 -0.55 32.91 1.29
N GLY A 412 0.77 32.91 1.51
CA GLY A 412 1.78 33.12 0.46
C GLY A 412 1.99 31.87 -0.41
N ILE A 413 1.54 30.71 0.08
CA ILE A 413 1.32 29.52 -0.71
C ILE A 413 -0.11 29.64 -1.27
N GLN A 414 -0.23 29.86 -2.57
CA GLN A 414 -1.45 30.32 -3.26
C GLN A 414 -2.79 29.93 -2.60
N SER A 415 -3.64 30.92 -2.32
CA SER A 415 -5.08 30.72 -2.12
C SER A 415 -5.79 30.65 -3.47
N GLY A 416 -6.50 29.55 -3.78
CA GLY A 416 -7.23 29.38 -5.03
C GLY A 416 -6.54 28.49 -6.08
N GLY A 417 -5.76 27.50 -5.63
CA GLY A 417 -5.41 26.34 -6.46
C GLY A 417 -6.66 25.60 -6.96
N CYS A 418 -6.48 24.59 -7.79
CA CYS A 418 -7.62 23.84 -8.31
C CYS A 418 -8.39 23.03 -7.27
N SER A 419 -7.69 22.60 -6.24
CA SER A 419 -8.28 22.03 -5.04
C SER A 419 -8.84 23.13 -4.15
N ASN A 420 -9.89 22.84 -3.39
CA ASN A 420 -10.36 23.71 -2.30
C ASN A 420 -9.36 23.77 -1.11
N ALA A 421 -8.18 23.15 -1.22
CA ALA A 421 -7.16 23.16 -0.18
C ALA A 421 -6.64 24.58 0.07
N SER A 422 -7.02 25.16 1.19
CA SER A 422 -6.51 26.44 1.66
C SER A 422 -5.14 26.25 2.34
N GLY A 423 -4.23 27.21 2.18
CA GLY A 423 -2.97 27.24 2.95
C GLY A 423 -1.85 26.31 2.48
N GLY A 424 -1.84 25.90 1.21
CA GLY A 424 -0.80 25.05 0.63
C GLY A 424 -0.98 23.54 0.84
N GLY A 425 -2.12 23.10 1.39
CA GLY A 425 -2.46 21.68 1.58
C GLY A 425 -3.03 21.39 2.98
N SER A 426 -3.50 20.16 3.21
CA SER A 426 -4.00 19.67 4.51
C SER A 426 -3.28 18.39 4.98
N GLN A 427 -2.13 18.07 4.35
CA GLN A 427 -1.39 16.84 4.57
C GLN A 427 0.13 17.06 4.66
N MET A 428 0.60 18.26 5.04
CA MET A 428 2.04 18.59 5.10
C MET A 428 2.85 17.75 6.11
N TRP A 429 2.21 16.93 6.94
CA TRP A 429 2.95 15.92 7.70
C TRP A 429 3.33 14.71 6.84
N TYR A 430 2.64 14.45 5.73
CA TYR A 430 2.72 13.27 4.87
C TYR A 430 3.50 13.53 3.58
N ASP A 431 3.06 14.51 2.79
CA ASP A 431 3.51 14.79 1.42
C ASP A 431 4.49 15.97 1.31
N ALA A 432 4.88 16.54 2.45
CA ALA A 432 5.82 17.65 2.50
C ALA A 432 7.15 17.35 1.84
N GLY A 433 7.62 18.34 1.08
CA GLY A 433 8.97 18.33 0.57
C GLY A 433 9.38 19.65 -0.08
N LEU A 434 10.69 19.90 -0.11
CA LEU A 434 11.30 21.13 -0.62
C LEU A 434 12.54 20.82 -1.46
N THR A 435 12.73 21.54 -2.57
CA THR A 435 13.92 21.41 -3.44
C THR A 435 14.25 22.75 -4.06
N VAL A 436 15.52 23.16 -4.02
CA VAL A 436 16.01 24.39 -4.66
C VAL A 436 16.59 24.05 -6.03
N ASP A 437 16.35 24.90 -7.02
CA ASP A 437 16.94 24.76 -8.36
C ASP A 437 18.47 24.88 -8.27
N PRO A 438 19.24 23.89 -8.77
CA PRO A 438 20.70 23.91 -8.74
C PRO A 438 21.33 25.12 -9.45
N ASN A 439 20.63 25.71 -10.43
CA ASN A 439 21.13 26.84 -11.21
C ASN A 439 20.67 28.20 -10.69
N ASN A 440 19.61 28.25 -9.88
CA ASN A 440 19.02 29.52 -9.44
C ASN A 440 18.39 29.39 -8.05
N PRO A 441 19.03 29.95 -6.99
CA PRO A 441 18.49 29.87 -5.63
C PRO A 441 17.15 30.61 -5.44
N GLU A 442 16.72 31.43 -6.39
CA GLU A 442 15.40 32.09 -6.34
C GLU A 442 14.27 31.17 -6.83
N THR A 443 14.59 30.03 -7.46
CA THR A 443 13.63 29.03 -7.90
C THR A 443 13.55 27.88 -6.89
N VAL A 444 12.35 27.66 -6.35
CA VAL A 444 12.09 26.64 -5.30
C VAL A 444 10.84 25.85 -5.64
N LEU A 445 10.92 24.52 -5.54
CA LEU A 445 9.78 23.62 -5.64
C LEU A 445 9.38 23.13 -4.25
N LEU A 446 8.09 23.20 -3.97
CA LEU A 446 7.45 22.65 -2.77
C LEU A 446 6.43 21.60 -3.21
N SER A 447 6.35 20.48 -2.50
CA SER A 447 5.25 19.53 -2.68
C SER A 447 4.32 19.48 -1.47
N GLY A 448 3.07 19.16 -1.79
CA GLY A 448 2.07 18.60 -0.91
C GLY A 448 1.05 17.87 -1.77
N VAL A 449 -0.24 18.06 -1.45
CA VAL A 449 -1.36 17.62 -2.31
C VAL A 449 -1.15 18.01 -3.77
N ASP A 450 -0.61 19.20 -4.02
CA ASP A 450 -0.17 19.69 -5.32
C ASP A 450 1.33 20.07 -5.28
N MET A 451 1.96 20.21 -6.45
CA MET A 451 3.26 20.86 -6.56
C MET A 451 3.13 22.37 -6.71
N TYR A 452 3.98 23.08 -5.99
CA TYR A 452 4.06 24.52 -6.01
C TYR A 452 5.45 25.00 -6.41
N ARG A 453 5.51 26.07 -7.20
CA ARG A 453 6.75 26.69 -7.65
C ARG A 453 6.85 28.14 -7.16
N SER A 454 8.00 28.50 -6.63
CA SER A 454 8.43 29.89 -6.46
C SER A 454 9.56 30.21 -7.44
N THR A 455 9.58 31.45 -7.93
CA THR A 455 10.67 32.00 -8.77
C THR A 455 11.17 33.34 -8.22
N ASN A 456 10.83 33.65 -6.96
CA ASN A 456 11.19 34.89 -6.26
C ASN A 456 11.75 34.59 -4.86
N GLY A 457 12.40 33.44 -4.74
CA GLY A 457 13.08 33.00 -3.52
C GLY A 457 12.13 32.64 -2.39
N GLY A 458 10.94 32.12 -2.71
CA GLY A 458 9.97 31.62 -1.74
C GLY A 458 9.02 32.68 -1.16
N THR A 459 8.96 33.89 -1.73
CA THR A 459 8.00 34.92 -1.27
C THR A 459 6.57 34.56 -1.65
N THR A 460 6.38 34.03 -2.86
CA THR A 460 5.09 33.47 -3.30
C THR A 460 5.31 32.16 -4.04
N PHE A 461 4.30 31.29 -3.96
CA PHE A 461 4.28 29.99 -4.61
C PHE A 461 3.04 29.83 -5.47
N GLN A 462 3.18 29.21 -6.63
CA GLN A 462 2.11 28.97 -7.61
C GLN A 462 1.88 27.48 -7.80
N ASP A 463 0.62 27.03 -7.77
CA ASP A 463 0.22 25.66 -8.07
C ASP A 463 0.44 25.35 -9.55
N ILE A 464 1.34 24.39 -9.84
CA ILE A 464 1.75 24.00 -11.19
C ILE A 464 1.15 22.67 -11.65
N THR A 465 0.44 21.92 -10.81
CA THR A 465 -0.12 20.58 -11.11
C THR A 465 -1.63 20.55 -11.17
N CYS A 466 -2.32 21.10 -10.16
CA CYS A 466 -3.78 21.13 -10.06
C CYS A 466 -4.45 19.76 -10.20
N GLY A 467 -4.00 18.78 -9.42
CA GLY A 467 -4.48 17.41 -9.55
C GLY A 467 -5.99 17.22 -9.31
N TYR A 468 -6.61 18.01 -8.41
CA TYR A 468 -8.07 17.96 -8.17
C TYR A 468 -8.93 18.79 -9.13
N GLY A 469 -8.33 19.49 -10.08
CA GLY A 469 -9.05 20.32 -11.05
C GLY A 469 -8.91 19.83 -12.49
N SER A 470 -8.38 20.70 -13.33
CA SER A 470 -8.15 20.45 -14.76
C SER A 470 -6.74 19.92 -15.06
N GLY A 471 -5.98 19.55 -14.03
CA GLY A 471 -4.63 19.00 -14.16
C GLY A 471 -4.63 17.55 -14.67
N ASN A 472 -3.54 17.15 -15.31
CA ASN A 472 -3.31 15.79 -15.80
C ASN A 472 -2.23 15.07 -14.98
N VAL A 473 -2.19 15.35 -13.67
CA VAL A 473 -1.23 14.78 -12.73
C VAL A 473 -1.97 14.36 -11.48
N HIS A 474 -1.63 13.20 -10.93
CA HIS A 474 -2.23 12.74 -9.69
C HIS A 474 -1.71 13.55 -8.49
N VAL A 475 -2.62 13.84 -7.55
CA VAL A 475 -2.35 14.54 -6.28
C VAL A 475 -1.44 13.75 -5.33
N ASP A 476 -1.10 14.38 -4.21
CA ASP A 476 -0.30 13.84 -3.10
C ASP A 476 1.16 13.59 -3.52
N HIS A 477 1.88 14.68 -3.76
CA HIS A 477 3.24 14.68 -4.30
C HIS A 477 4.28 14.52 -3.19
N HIS A 478 5.15 13.52 -3.30
CA HIS A 478 6.21 13.25 -2.32
C HIS A 478 7.62 13.55 -2.86
N ALA A 479 7.83 13.38 -4.17
CA ALA A 479 9.16 13.42 -4.78
C ALA A 479 9.28 14.50 -5.87
N ARG A 480 10.48 15.08 -5.97
CA ARG A 480 10.82 16.17 -6.90
C ARG A 480 12.29 16.03 -7.28
N ALA A 481 12.62 16.11 -8.57
CA ALA A 481 14.01 16.14 -9.02
C ALA A 481 14.18 17.02 -10.27
N PHE A 482 15.18 17.91 -10.26
CA PHE A 482 15.62 18.61 -11.47
C PHE A 482 16.50 17.68 -12.31
N MET A 483 16.35 17.73 -13.64
CA MET A 483 17.14 16.89 -14.53
C MET A 483 18.51 17.52 -14.83
N PRO A 484 19.58 16.72 -14.87
CA PRO A 484 20.88 17.18 -15.34
C PRO A 484 20.84 17.51 -16.85
N ASN A 485 21.74 18.38 -17.28
CA ASN A 485 21.97 18.70 -18.69
C ASN A 485 23.21 17.96 -19.20
N GLY A 486 23.36 17.85 -20.53
CA GLY A 486 24.52 17.17 -21.15
C GLY A 486 25.86 17.92 -21.03
N ALA A 487 25.91 19.03 -20.29
CA ALA A 487 27.08 19.89 -20.14
C ALA A 487 27.62 19.94 -18.69
N GLY A 488 27.17 19.03 -17.82
CA GLY A 488 27.65 18.96 -16.42
C GLY A 488 26.97 19.92 -15.44
N GLY A 489 25.70 20.28 -15.67
CA GLY A 489 24.85 21.04 -14.75
C GLY A 489 23.41 20.55 -14.76
N PHE A 490 22.44 21.40 -14.43
CA PHE A 490 21.00 21.07 -14.44
C PHE A 490 20.19 21.88 -15.45
N ASP A 491 18.97 21.47 -15.72
CA ASP A 491 17.99 22.22 -16.51
C ASP A 491 16.79 22.60 -15.64
N SER A 492 16.66 23.89 -15.35
CA SER A 492 15.60 24.47 -14.51
C SER A 492 14.18 24.20 -15.04
N ASN A 493 14.01 23.87 -16.33
CA ASN A 493 12.71 23.57 -16.92
C ASN A 493 12.35 22.08 -16.85
N LYS A 494 13.31 21.19 -16.63
CA LYS A 494 13.08 19.74 -16.68
C LYS A 494 12.97 19.20 -15.26
N VAL A 495 11.76 18.76 -14.89
CA VAL A 495 11.46 18.31 -13.54
C VAL A 495 10.70 16.99 -13.56
N LEU A 496 11.15 16.05 -12.75
CA LEU A 496 10.40 14.86 -12.35
C LEU A 496 9.60 15.14 -11.09
N SER A 497 8.41 14.58 -11.05
CA SER A 497 7.47 14.62 -9.94
C SER A 497 7.05 13.20 -9.58
N GLY A 498 7.06 12.86 -8.29
CA GLY A 498 6.49 11.61 -7.79
C GLY A 498 5.32 11.90 -6.86
N SER A 499 4.20 11.19 -7.05
CA SER A 499 3.00 11.30 -6.23
C SER A 499 2.35 9.93 -5.97
N ASP A 500 1.17 9.92 -5.34
CA ASP A 500 0.36 8.71 -5.14
C ASP A 500 -0.10 8.04 -6.44
N GLY A 501 0.04 8.75 -7.56
CA GLY A 501 -0.18 8.21 -8.90
C GLY A 501 1.09 7.81 -9.65
N GLY A 502 2.28 7.87 -9.07
CA GLY A 502 3.52 7.44 -9.73
C GLY A 502 4.42 8.60 -10.17
N VAL A 503 5.13 8.44 -11.28
CA VAL A 503 6.13 9.37 -11.81
C VAL A 503 5.60 10.17 -12.99
N PHE A 504 5.75 11.49 -12.92
CA PHE A 504 5.39 12.45 -13.96
C PHE A 504 6.59 13.31 -14.34
N TYR A 505 6.59 13.82 -15.57
CA TYR A 505 7.70 14.61 -16.11
C TYR A 505 7.21 15.84 -16.87
N THR A 506 7.89 16.96 -16.68
CA THR A 506 7.68 18.18 -17.45
C THR A 506 9.00 18.70 -18.02
N THR A 507 8.93 19.27 -19.22
CA THR A 507 10.05 19.97 -19.88
C THR A 507 9.92 21.50 -19.81
N ASN A 508 8.90 22.01 -19.12
CA ASN A 508 8.62 23.43 -19.03
C ASN A 508 8.19 23.85 -17.62
N ALA A 509 8.84 23.30 -16.59
CA ALA A 509 8.53 23.55 -15.18
C ALA A 509 8.45 25.04 -14.80
N GLN A 510 9.16 25.92 -15.50
CA GLN A 510 9.15 27.38 -15.25
C GLN A 510 8.02 28.13 -15.96
N PHE A 511 7.22 27.46 -16.79
CA PHE A 511 6.17 28.09 -17.59
C PHE A 511 4.97 28.54 -16.75
N GLY A 512 4.36 29.65 -17.19
CA GLY A 512 3.06 30.13 -16.71
C GLY A 512 3.07 30.69 -15.28
N SER A 513 1.92 31.16 -14.82
CA SER A 513 1.73 31.71 -13.47
C SER A 513 1.09 30.72 -12.49
N GLY A 514 0.81 29.48 -12.90
CA GLY A 514 0.03 28.51 -12.12
C GLY A 514 -1.48 28.80 -12.07
N GLY A 515 -2.20 28.00 -11.28
CA GLY A 515 -3.65 28.13 -11.07
C GLY A 515 -4.51 27.51 -12.18
N SER A 516 -5.83 27.41 -11.98
CA SER A 516 -6.74 26.45 -12.65
C SER A 516 -6.88 26.43 -14.17
N SER A 517 -6.26 27.36 -14.88
CA SER A 517 -6.23 27.37 -16.34
C SER A 517 -5.06 26.55 -16.87
N ALA A 518 -5.34 25.58 -17.74
CA ALA A 518 -4.30 24.82 -18.46
C ALA A 518 -3.33 25.72 -19.24
N ALA A 519 -3.77 26.90 -19.70
CA ALA A 519 -2.93 27.86 -20.41
C ALA A 519 -1.85 28.53 -19.53
N ASN A 520 -1.95 28.41 -18.20
CA ASN A 520 -1.08 29.09 -17.24
C ASN A 520 -0.17 28.12 -16.47
N ARG A 521 -0.07 26.84 -16.87
CA ARG A 521 0.70 25.83 -16.13
C ARG A 521 1.61 24.99 -17.01
N PRO A 522 2.68 24.40 -16.45
CA PRO A 522 3.49 23.41 -17.14
C PRO A 522 2.67 22.23 -17.65
N THR A 523 3.17 21.58 -18.68
CA THR A 523 2.58 20.34 -19.18
C THR A 523 3.36 19.16 -18.62
N PHE A 524 2.64 18.20 -18.06
CA PHE A 524 3.22 16.96 -17.56
C PHE A 524 2.80 15.78 -18.45
N ILE A 525 3.71 14.82 -18.56
CA ILE A 525 3.44 13.49 -19.12
C ILE A 525 3.62 12.46 -18.01
N SER A 526 2.84 11.38 -18.07
CA SER A 526 3.05 10.21 -17.20
C SER A 526 4.25 9.40 -17.69
N LEU A 527 5.06 8.88 -16.76
CA LEU A 527 6.13 7.94 -17.02
C LEU A 527 5.82 6.54 -16.48
N ASN A 528 4.55 6.24 -16.17
CA ASN A 528 4.15 5.07 -15.38
C ASN A 528 4.02 3.76 -16.16
N ARG A 529 4.28 3.78 -17.47
CA ARG A 529 3.97 2.70 -18.43
C ARG A 529 4.25 1.29 -17.91
N THR A 530 5.39 1.05 -17.26
CA THR A 530 5.76 -0.28 -16.76
C THR A 530 6.02 -0.33 -15.26
N ILE A 531 5.62 0.69 -14.51
CA ILE A 531 5.69 0.65 -13.04
C ILE A 531 4.49 -0.12 -12.51
N GLY A 532 4.75 -1.22 -11.81
CA GLY A 532 3.74 -2.10 -11.23
C GLY A 532 3.64 -1.97 -9.71
N SER A 533 3.80 -0.79 -9.12
CA SER A 533 3.88 -0.57 -7.66
C SER A 533 2.53 -0.39 -6.94
N ILE A 534 1.41 -0.64 -7.62
CA ILE A 534 0.08 -0.49 -7.01
C ILE A 534 -0.11 -1.52 -5.89
N GLU A 535 -0.54 -1.03 -4.73
CA GLU A 535 -0.88 -1.82 -3.56
C GLU A 535 -2.34 -2.27 -3.62
N LEU A 536 -2.57 -3.55 -3.93
CA LEU A 536 -3.92 -4.13 -3.99
C LEU A 536 -4.32 -4.74 -2.65
N TYR A 537 -5.58 -4.58 -2.27
CA TYR A 537 -6.16 -5.21 -1.07
C TYR A 537 -6.82 -6.56 -1.37
N SER A 538 -7.75 -6.61 -2.32
CA SER A 538 -8.51 -7.81 -2.70
C SER A 538 -9.06 -7.66 -4.13
N GLY A 539 -9.38 -8.77 -4.79
CA GLY A 539 -9.97 -8.74 -6.12
C GLY A 539 -10.68 -10.02 -6.54
N ASP A 540 -11.04 -10.09 -7.82
CA ASP A 540 -11.74 -11.23 -8.39
C ASP A 540 -11.51 -11.37 -9.91
N ILE A 541 -11.74 -12.58 -10.44
CA ILE A 541 -11.65 -12.92 -11.87
C ILE A 541 -12.96 -13.52 -12.39
N THR A 542 -13.22 -13.36 -13.69
CA THR A 542 -14.40 -13.94 -14.36
C THR A 542 -14.36 -15.48 -14.38
N ALA A 543 -15.51 -16.11 -14.63
CA ALA A 543 -15.60 -17.56 -14.70
C ALA A 543 -14.81 -18.16 -15.87
N ASN A 544 -14.32 -19.38 -15.68
CA ASN A 544 -13.59 -20.16 -16.67
C ASN A 544 -12.41 -19.39 -17.28
N PHE A 545 -11.75 -18.54 -16.49
CA PHE A 545 -10.83 -17.50 -16.95
C PHE A 545 -9.79 -18.02 -17.96
N ALA A 546 -9.15 -19.16 -17.69
CA ALA A 546 -8.15 -19.78 -18.57
C ALA A 546 -8.68 -20.15 -19.97
N THR A 547 -9.99 -20.32 -20.11
CA THR A 547 -10.67 -20.79 -21.33
C THR A 547 -11.67 -19.80 -21.92
N ALA A 548 -11.97 -18.71 -21.21
CA ALA A 548 -12.96 -17.73 -21.62
C ALA A 548 -12.51 -16.94 -22.86
N GLY A 549 -13.45 -16.63 -23.76
CA GLY A 549 -13.16 -15.80 -24.94
C GLY A 549 -13.05 -14.30 -24.67
N ASN A 550 -13.43 -13.84 -23.48
CA ASN A 550 -13.32 -12.45 -23.05
C ASN A 550 -13.12 -12.38 -21.52
N PRO A 551 -12.01 -12.91 -20.99
CA PRO A 551 -11.79 -12.94 -19.54
C PRO A 551 -11.72 -11.52 -18.97
N GLY A 552 -11.95 -11.39 -17.67
CA GLY A 552 -11.93 -10.13 -16.95
C GLY A 552 -11.46 -10.28 -15.51
N ALA A 553 -10.96 -9.17 -14.96
CA ALA A 553 -10.49 -9.10 -13.59
C ALA A 553 -10.87 -7.76 -12.96
N SER A 554 -11.00 -7.73 -11.64
CA SER A 554 -11.19 -6.52 -10.84
C SER A 554 -10.37 -6.58 -9.57
N ALA A 555 -9.99 -5.42 -9.03
CA ALA A 555 -9.29 -5.32 -7.77
C ALA A 555 -9.56 -3.97 -7.10
N GLY A 556 -9.26 -3.88 -5.81
CA GLY A 556 -9.23 -2.64 -5.05
C GLY A 556 -7.80 -2.21 -4.73
N ALA A 557 -7.44 -0.99 -5.14
CA ALA A 557 -6.15 -0.38 -4.91
C ALA A 557 -6.17 0.70 -3.81
N GLN A 558 -5.08 0.77 -3.04
CA GLN A 558 -4.82 1.89 -2.15
C GLN A 558 -4.68 3.22 -2.92
N ASP A 559 -5.40 4.24 -2.46
CA ASP A 559 -5.45 5.63 -2.97
C ASP A 559 -5.85 5.78 -4.46
N ASN A 560 -6.02 4.67 -5.17
CA ASN A 560 -6.21 4.60 -6.63
C ASN A 560 -7.55 3.97 -7.03
N GLY A 561 -8.44 3.72 -6.06
CA GLY A 561 -9.80 3.28 -6.28
C GLY A 561 -9.98 1.78 -6.45
N SER A 562 -11.17 1.36 -6.87
CA SER A 562 -11.39 0.01 -7.41
C SER A 562 -11.36 0.04 -8.92
N GLU A 563 -10.81 -0.99 -9.53
CA GLU A 563 -10.49 -1.04 -10.95
C GLU A 563 -10.92 -2.35 -11.61
N PHE A 564 -10.91 -2.35 -12.94
CA PHE A 564 -11.18 -3.54 -13.74
C PHE A 564 -10.37 -3.59 -15.03
N ALA A 565 -10.29 -4.79 -15.59
CA ALA A 565 -9.79 -5.07 -16.92
C ALA A 565 -10.64 -6.14 -17.62
N ARG A 566 -10.64 -6.07 -18.96
CA ARG A 566 -11.21 -7.09 -19.86
C ARG A 566 -10.21 -7.35 -20.99
N TRP A 567 -10.07 -8.60 -21.40
CA TRP A 567 -9.19 -9.01 -22.49
C TRP A 567 -10.02 -9.50 -23.69
N PRO A 568 -10.35 -8.61 -24.64
CA PRO A 568 -11.12 -8.99 -25.82
C PRO A 568 -10.36 -9.96 -26.72
N SER A 569 -11.09 -10.65 -27.60
CA SER A 569 -10.54 -11.62 -28.55
C SER A 569 -9.30 -11.13 -29.28
N GLY A 570 -8.19 -11.87 -29.14
CA GLY A 570 -6.92 -11.62 -29.84
C GLY A 570 -5.90 -10.72 -29.13
N ASN A 571 -6.15 -10.26 -27.89
CA ASN A 571 -5.15 -9.54 -27.09
C ASN A 571 -4.52 -10.44 -26.03
N GLN A 572 -3.23 -10.77 -26.21
CA GLN A 572 -2.45 -11.66 -25.32
C GLN A 572 -1.63 -10.91 -24.27
N GLU A 573 -1.59 -9.57 -24.33
CA GLU A 573 -0.71 -8.77 -23.49
C GLU A 573 -1.41 -8.27 -22.22
N PRO A 574 -0.66 -7.99 -21.14
CA PRO A 574 -1.16 -7.22 -20.00
C PRO A 574 -1.81 -5.92 -20.50
N VAL A 575 -2.97 -5.58 -19.95
CA VAL A 575 -3.71 -4.38 -20.35
C VAL A 575 -3.60 -3.29 -19.30
N GLN A 576 -3.86 -2.07 -19.73
CA GLN A 576 -4.14 -0.97 -18.83
C GLN A 576 -5.49 -1.22 -18.15
N TRP A 577 -5.51 -1.19 -16.82
CA TRP A 577 -6.76 -1.32 -16.06
C TRP A 577 -7.45 0.04 -15.97
N THR A 578 -8.76 0.05 -15.71
CA THR A 578 -9.54 1.29 -15.62
C THR A 578 -10.14 1.43 -14.22
N VAL A 579 -9.92 2.59 -13.58
CA VAL A 579 -10.55 2.93 -12.30
C VAL A 579 -12.05 3.11 -12.50
N ARG A 580 -12.82 2.54 -11.58
CA ARG A 580 -14.28 2.62 -11.56
C ARG A 580 -14.83 3.44 -10.39
N ASN A 581 -14.28 3.24 -9.20
CA ASN A 581 -14.73 3.89 -7.97
C ASN A 581 -13.51 4.50 -7.27
N GLY A 582 -13.54 5.78 -6.89
CA GLY A 582 -12.39 6.47 -6.28
C GLY A 582 -12.18 6.16 -4.79
N GLY A 583 -11.21 6.85 -4.17
CA GLY A 583 -10.78 6.58 -2.78
C GLY A 583 -9.81 5.40 -2.70
N ASP A 584 -9.72 4.73 -1.55
CA ASP A 584 -9.13 3.39 -1.50
C ASP A 584 -10.19 2.40 -1.99
N GLY A 585 -9.89 1.64 -3.06
CA GLY A 585 -10.68 0.47 -3.39
C GLY A 585 -10.28 -0.69 -2.48
N ILE A 586 -11.25 -1.41 -1.90
CA ILE A 586 -10.94 -2.47 -0.93
C ILE A 586 -11.16 -3.88 -1.53
N TYR A 587 -12.42 -4.33 -1.59
CA TYR A 587 -12.84 -5.60 -2.18
C TYR A 587 -13.58 -5.38 -3.50
N THR A 588 -13.42 -6.31 -4.43
CA THR A 588 -14.27 -6.41 -5.63
C THR A 588 -14.75 -7.84 -5.82
N ARG A 589 -15.93 -8.02 -6.41
CA ARG A 589 -16.46 -9.33 -6.79
C ARG A 589 -17.16 -9.26 -8.13
N ILE A 590 -17.06 -10.32 -8.91
CA ILE A 590 -17.66 -10.43 -10.24
C ILE A 590 -18.72 -11.53 -10.21
N GLU A 591 -19.92 -11.20 -10.67
CA GLU A 591 -20.97 -12.19 -10.84
C GLU A 591 -20.60 -13.14 -12.00
N PRO A 592 -20.43 -14.45 -11.76
CA PRO A 592 -19.70 -15.33 -12.67
C PRO A 592 -20.53 -15.94 -13.81
N VAL A 593 -21.87 -15.83 -13.79
CA VAL A 593 -22.74 -16.51 -14.75
C VAL A 593 -23.04 -15.61 -15.94
N ASN A 594 -23.55 -14.40 -15.67
CA ASN A 594 -23.91 -13.44 -16.71
C ASN A 594 -22.84 -12.37 -16.88
N GLU A 595 -21.96 -12.21 -15.88
CA GLU A 595 -20.89 -11.21 -15.83
C GLU A 595 -21.36 -9.77 -16.01
N GLN A 596 -22.64 -9.54 -15.71
CA GLN A 596 -23.29 -8.24 -15.76
C GLN A 596 -23.10 -7.46 -14.46
N ARG A 597 -23.00 -8.16 -13.33
CA ARG A 597 -22.82 -7.54 -12.01
C ARG A 597 -21.37 -7.51 -11.59
N TRP A 598 -20.86 -6.30 -11.38
CA TRP A 598 -19.50 -6.02 -10.93
C TRP A 598 -19.57 -5.17 -9.67
N TYR A 599 -19.12 -5.74 -8.56
CA TYR A 599 -19.13 -5.11 -7.25
C TYR A 599 -17.79 -4.45 -6.99
N TYR A 600 -17.85 -3.19 -6.58
CA TYR A 600 -16.70 -2.38 -6.20
C TYR A 600 -16.94 -1.83 -4.81
N SER A 601 -15.89 -1.68 -4.02
CA SER A 601 -16.03 -1.13 -2.67
C SER A 601 -14.98 -0.11 -2.34
N SER A 602 -15.31 0.79 -1.43
CA SER A 602 -14.37 1.66 -0.75
C SER A 602 -14.41 1.46 0.76
N GLN A 603 -13.61 2.24 1.48
CA GLN A 603 -13.34 2.06 2.91
C GLN A 603 -14.62 1.99 3.73
N ASN A 604 -14.54 1.29 4.87
CA ASN A 604 -15.60 1.28 5.90
C ASN A 604 -16.94 0.70 5.41
N GLY A 605 -16.88 -0.31 4.52
CA GLY A 605 -18.05 -1.04 4.04
C GLY A 605 -18.91 -0.22 3.09
N ALA A 606 -18.33 0.62 2.25
CA ALA A 606 -19.06 1.23 1.14
C ALA A 606 -18.98 0.30 -0.07
N VAL A 607 -20.12 -0.18 -0.57
CA VAL A 607 -20.22 -1.07 -1.73
C VAL A 607 -21.13 -0.46 -2.81
N VAL A 608 -20.68 -0.52 -4.06
CA VAL A 608 -21.44 -0.16 -5.25
C VAL A 608 -21.41 -1.31 -6.26
N VAL A 609 -22.40 -1.36 -7.14
CA VAL A 609 -22.52 -2.41 -8.17
C VAL A 609 -22.87 -1.79 -9.52
N SER A 610 -22.14 -2.16 -10.56
CA SER A 610 -22.63 -2.00 -11.93
C SER A 610 -23.46 -3.23 -12.29
N GLN A 611 -24.63 -3.04 -12.90
CA GLN A 611 -25.52 -4.13 -13.31
C GLN A 611 -25.50 -4.42 -14.81
N THR A 612 -24.65 -3.73 -15.58
CA THR A 612 -24.59 -3.83 -17.05
C THR A 612 -23.18 -4.04 -17.57
N GLY A 613 -22.36 -4.75 -16.80
CA GLY A 613 -20.95 -5.01 -17.08
C GLY A 613 -20.01 -4.01 -16.40
N PRO A 614 -18.69 -4.19 -16.51
CA PRO A 614 -17.73 -3.44 -15.68
C PRO A 614 -17.75 -1.93 -15.89
N SER A 615 -18.04 -1.47 -17.12
CA SER A 615 -18.13 -0.05 -17.50
C SER A 615 -19.52 0.58 -17.29
N GLY A 616 -20.52 -0.21 -16.92
CA GLY A 616 -21.90 0.23 -16.71
C GLY A 616 -22.06 1.13 -15.49
N GLY A 617 -23.08 2.00 -15.49
CA GLY A 617 -23.39 2.90 -14.36
C GLY A 617 -23.55 2.15 -13.03
N THR A 618 -23.02 2.71 -11.94
CA THR A 618 -23.04 2.07 -10.62
C THR A 618 -24.24 2.51 -9.78
N SER A 619 -24.87 1.55 -9.11
CA SER A 619 -25.84 1.77 -8.03
C SER A 619 -25.20 1.47 -6.69
N ASN A 620 -25.62 2.17 -5.63
CA ASN A 620 -25.14 1.85 -4.29
C ASN A 620 -25.77 0.53 -3.80
N ALA A 621 -24.94 -0.41 -3.37
CA ALA A 621 -25.31 -1.74 -2.85
C ALA A 621 -25.05 -1.89 -1.34
N THR A 622 -24.45 -0.88 -0.71
CA THR A 622 -24.30 -0.75 0.75
C THR A 622 -25.70 -0.83 1.39
N PRO A 623 -25.91 -1.39 2.58
CA PRO A 623 -27.18 -1.28 3.28
C PRO A 623 -27.65 0.17 3.47
N ALA A 624 -28.95 0.37 3.67
CA ALA A 624 -29.50 1.67 4.06
C ALA A 624 -28.99 2.10 5.45
N GLN A 625 -29.25 3.35 5.85
CA GLN A 625 -28.69 3.95 7.08
C GLN A 625 -28.99 3.16 8.38
N SER A 626 -30.04 2.34 8.41
CA SER A 626 -30.39 1.43 9.51
C SER A 626 -29.71 0.05 9.45
N GLY A 627 -28.90 -0.23 8.42
CA GLY A 627 -28.13 -1.47 8.27
C GLY A 627 -26.87 -1.49 9.13
N TRP A 628 -25.71 -1.84 8.56
CA TRP A 628 -24.46 -1.92 9.33
C TRP A 628 -23.88 -0.59 9.83
N GLY A 629 -24.57 0.53 9.64
CA GLY A 629 -24.11 1.85 10.12
C GLY A 629 -23.88 1.93 11.63
N GLY A 630 -24.54 1.05 12.41
CA GLY A 630 -24.38 0.94 13.87
C GLY A 630 -23.40 -0.14 14.34
N ASP A 631 -22.82 -0.93 13.42
CA ASP A 631 -21.92 -2.02 13.77
C ASP A 631 -20.47 -1.57 13.87
N THR A 632 -19.67 -2.36 14.59
CA THR A 632 -18.21 -2.31 14.47
C THR A 632 -17.80 -3.00 13.16
N LEU A 633 -16.98 -2.36 12.34
CA LEU A 633 -16.55 -2.88 11.05
C LEU A 633 -15.11 -2.48 10.74
N SER A 634 -14.46 -3.24 9.86
CA SER A 634 -13.09 -3.01 9.42
C SER A 634 -12.99 -1.86 8.41
N PHE A 635 -11.85 -1.17 8.41
CA PHE A 635 -11.43 -0.30 7.30
C PHE A 635 -11.37 -1.09 5.99
N VAL A 636 -10.76 -2.28 6.03
CA VAL A 636 -10.75 -3.28 4.97
C VAL A 636 -11.95 -4.20 5.16
N PHE A 637 -13.12 -3.79 4.65
CA PHE A 637 -14.39 -4.50 4.85
C PHE A 637 -14.52 -5.72 3.93
N PRO A 638 -14.65 -6.96 4.46
CA PRO A 638 -14.83 -8.14 3.63
C PRO A 638 -16.31 -8.32 3.21
N PHE A 639 -16.52 -8.63 1.94
CA PHE A 639 -17.79 -9.14 1.43
C PHE A 639 -17.54 -10.24 0.40
N GLU A 640 -18.44 -11.22 0.33
CA GLU A 640 -18.31 -12.37 -0.57
C GLU A 640 -19.60 -12.56 -1.37
N LEU A 641 -19.44 -13.00 -2.62
CA LEU A 641 -20.52 -13.45 -3.49
C LEU A 641 -20.39 -14.97 -3.66
N TYR A 642 -21.44 -15.72 -3.38
CA TYR A 642 -21.44 -17.15 -3.67
C TYR A 642 -21.42 -17.39 -5.18
N ARG A 643 -20.47 -18.21 -5.65
CA ARG A 643 -20.12 -18.30 -7.07
C ARG A 643 -20.01 -19.71 -7.65
N TYR A 644 -20.17 -20.78 -6.88
CA TYR A 644 -19.84 -22.15 -7.32
C TYR A 644 -21.04 -23.07 -7.57
N GLY A 645 -22.15 -22.87 -6.86
CA GLY A 645 -23.27 -23.84 -6.85
C GLY A 645 -23.97 -24.02 -8.18
N GLU A 646 -24.70 -25.13 -8.32
CA GLU A 646 -25.45 -25.50 -9.53
C GLU A 646 -26.38 -24.38 -10.01
N LEU A 647 -26.46 -24.21 -11.34
CA LEU A 647 -27.36 -23.23 -11.93
C LEU A 647 -28.81 -23.73 -11.86
N ASP A 648 -29.72 -22.82 -11.53
CA ASP A 648 -31.18 -23.06 -11.54
C ASP A 648 -31.67 -24.11 -10.51
N ALA A 649 -30.78 -24.60 -9.65
CA ALA A 649 -31.14 -25.45 -8.52
C ALA A 649 -31.75 -24.61 -7.37
N PRO A 650 -32.85 -25.06 -6.75
CA PRO A 650 -33.44 -24.36 -5.61
C PRO A 650 -32.42 -24.12 -4.50
N GLY A 651 -32.29 -22.86 -4.05
CA GLY A 651 -31.37 -22.49 -2.98
C GLY A 651 -29.89 -22.50 -3.37
N SER A 652 -29.53 -22.58 -4.66
CA SER A 652 -28.13 -22.46 -5.09
C SER A 652 -27.60 -21.02 -5.06
N GLY A 653 -28.49 -20.03 -5.04
CA GLY A 653 -28.12 -18.61 -5.13
C GLY A 653 -27.67 -18.16 -6.52
N CYS A 654 -27.71 -19.04 -7.53
CA CYS A 654 -27.30 -18.77 -8.90
C CYS A 654 -28.30 -19.33 -9.92
N SER A 655 -28.66 -18.54 -10.93
CA SER A 655 -29.52 -18.98 -12.03
C SER A 655 -28.98 -18.53 -13.39
N THR A 656 -29.40 -19.19 -14.47
CA THR A 656 -29.10 -18.76 -15.84
C THR A 656 -29.78 -17.44 -16.19
N SER A 657 -30.93 -17.14 -15.57
CA SER A 657 -31.73 -15.95 -15.88
C SER A 657 -31.27 -14.66 -15.18
N ILE A 658 -30.79 -14.76 -13.93
CA ILE A 658 -30.40 -13.59 -13.11
C ILE A 658 -28.93 -13.59 -12.73
N GLY A 659 -28.24 -14.73 -12.86
CA GLY A 659 -26.87 -14.93 -12.36
C GLY A 659 -26.83 -15.19 -10.86
N CYS A 660 -25.66 -15.11 -10.25
CA CYS A 660 -25.49 -15.27 -8.80
C CYS A 660 -25.82 -13.97 -8.04
N SER A 661 -26.71 -14.04 -7.06
CA SER A 661 -27.15 -12.86 -6.25
C SER A 661 -26.91 -13.01 -4.76
N TYR A 662 -26.46 -14.18 -4.31
CA TYR A 662 -26.32 -14.46 -2.89
C TYR A 662 -25.00 -13.91 -2.33
N MET A 663 -25.09 -12.94 -1.41
CA MET A 663 -23.92 -12.24 -0.86
C MET A 663 -23.91 -12.14 0.66
N LEU A 664 -22.71 -12.00 1.20
CA LEU A 664 -22.42 -11.78 2.62
C LEU A 664 -21.54 -10.53 2.82
N GLY A 665 -21.69 -9.88 3.96
CA GLY A 665 -20.81 -8.79 4.42
C GLY A 665 -20.45 -8.95 5.90
N GLY A 666 -19.18 -8.69 6.26
CA GLY A 666 -18.64 -8.94 7.60
C GLY A 666 -18.41 -7.66 8.43
N THR A 667 -19.22 -7.44 9.45
CA THR A 667 -19.00 -6.41 10.48
C THR A 667 -18.40 -7.07 11.73
N ASN A 668 -18.91 -6.85 12.93
CA ASN A 668 -18.74 -7.77 14.05
C ASN A 668 -19.71 -8.96 13.96
N ARG A 669 -20.64 -8.93 12.99
CA ARG A 669 -21.60 -9.98 12.67
C ARG A 669 -21.71 -10.14 11.15
N VAL A 670 -22.35 -11.22 10.71
CA VAL A 670 -22.62 -11.48 9.29
C VAL A 670 -23.93 -10.83 8.88
N TRP A 671 -23.85 -10.06 7.80
CA TRP A 671 -24.99 -9.55 7.05
C TRP A 671 -25.16 -10.36 5.78
N GLU A 672 -26.41 -10.60 5.38
CA GLU A 672 -26.77 -11.46 4.27
C GLU A 672 -27.77 -10.78 3.34
N THR A 673 -27.67 -11.04 2.04
CA THR A 673 -28.67 -10.67 1.04
C THR A 673 -28.79 -11.75 -0.02
N LEU A 674 -30.02 -12.04 -0.45
CA LEU A 674 -30.29 -12.96 -1.57
C LEU A 674 -30.50 -12.20 -2.90
N GLU A 675 -30.50 -10.87 -2.85
CA GLU A 675 -30.87 -9.99 -3.97
C GLU A 675 -29.67 -9.19 -4.50
N GLY A 676 -28.44 -9.59 -4.13
CA GLY A 676 -27.21 -8.94 -4.57
C GLY A 676 -27.07 -7.50 -4.06
N GLY A 677 -27.72 -7.17 -2.94
CA GLY A 677 -27.70 -5.85 -2.31
C GLY A 677 -28.57 -4.79 -3.00
N ILE A 678 -29.43 -5.18 -3.95
CA ILE A 678 -30.29 -4.28 -4.71
C ILE A 678 -31.76 -4.78 -4.65
N PRO A 679 -32.68 -4.03 -4.01
CA PRO A 679 -32.48 -2.75 -3.34
C PRO A 679 -31.58 -2.87 -2.09
N ARG A 680 -31.00 -1.74 -1.67
CA ARG A 680 -30.12 -1.63 -0.48
C ARG A 680 -30.77 -2.08 0.83
N THR A 681 -32.09 -2.20 0.86
CA THR A 681 -32.88 -2.68 2.01
C THR A 681 -32.99 -4.20 2.07
N SER A 682 -32.43 -4.93 1.10
CA SER A 682 -32.45 -6.40 1.04
C SER A 682 -31.50 -7.07 2.05
N TRP A 683 -30.58 -6.32 2.65
CA TRP A 683 -29.65 -6.84 3.63
C TRP A 683 -30.32 -7.07 4.99
N TYR A 684 -30.04 -8.21 5.61
CA TYR A 684 -30.47 -8.55 6.97
C TYR A 684 -29.33 -9.19 7.77
N PRO A 685 -29.30 -9.00 9.10
CA PRO A 685 -28.32 -9.69 9.95
C PRO A 685 -28.68 -11.18 10.02
N ASN A 686 -27.67 -12.04 9.97
CA ASN A 686 -27.85 -13.48 10.14
C ASN A 686 -26.85 -14.10 11.13
N SER A 687 -26.35 -13.28 12.05
CA SER A 687 -25.55 -13.77 13.17
C SER A 687 -25.59 -12.80 14.37
N PRO A 688 -25.29 -13.29 15.59
CA PRO A 688 -24.88 -12.43 16.69
C PRO A 688 -23.50 -11.81 16.43
N ASN A 689 -22.95 -11.08 17.41
CA ASN A 689 -21.53 -10.70 17.38
C ASN A 689 -20.66 -11.97 17.41
N LEU A 690 -19.87 -12.18 16.36
CA LEU A 690 -19.02 -13.36 16.18
C LEU A 690 -17.57 -13.16 16.63
N THR A 691 -17.23 -11.99 17.16
CA THR A 691 -15.90 -11.68 17.70
C THR A 691 -15.78 -12.13 19.16
N LYS A 692 -14.57 -12.17 19.71
CA LYS A 692 -14.38 -12.33 21.17
C LYS A 692 -14.69 -11.05 21.93
N ASN A 693 -14.83 -9.94 21.21
CA ASN A 693 -15.02 -8.59 21.75
C ASN A 693 -13.86 -8.15 22.67
N THR A 694 -12.67 -8.75 22.52
CA THR A 694 -11.50 -8.46 23.37
C THR A 694 -10.87 -7.11 23.05
N LEU A 695 -11.11 -6.57 21.85
CA LEU A 695 -10.62 -5.28 21.38
C LEU A 695 -11.71 -4.18 21.39
N GLY A 696 -12.89 -4.47 21.95
CA GLY A 696 -14.04 -3.57 21.98
C GLY A 696 -14.53 -3.24 20.57
N ASN A 697 -14.71 -1.94 20.28
CA ASN A 697 -15.09 -1.40 18.96
C ASN A 697 -14.02 -1.58 17.85
N ARG A 698 -12.97 -2.35 18.13
CA ARG A 698 -11.96 -2.76 17.15
C ARG A 698 -11.96 -4.28 16.92
N SER A 699 -12.94 -5.00 17.48
CA SER A 699 -13.16 -6.42 17.19
C SER A 699 -14.13 -6.54 16.03
N PHE A 700 -13.68 -7.11 14.91
CA PHE A 700 -14.47 -7.27 13.69
C PHE A 700 -14.14 -8.58 12.98
N ILE A 701 -15.05 -9.01 12.11
CA ILE A 701 -14.83 -10.05 11.11
C ILE A 701 -13.80 -9.50 10.13
N ASN A 702 -12.68 -10.20 10.04
CA ASN A 702 -11.58 -9.83 9.15
C ASN A 702 -11.73 -10.54 7.80
N GLN A 703 -12.31 -11.75 7.80
CA GLN A 703 -12.64 -12.48 6.58
C GLN A 703 -13.84 -13.42 6.78
N LEU A 704 -14.57 -13.66 5.68
CA LEU A 704 -15.58 -14.69 5.57
C LEU A 704 -15.50 -15.42 4.22
N ALA A 705 -15.89 -16.69 4.17
CA ALA A 705 -15.93 -17.47 2.94
C ALA A 705 -17.10 -18.47 2.93
N HIS A 706 -17.73 -18.65 1.77
CA HIS A 706 -18.69 -19.74 1.56
C HIS A 706 -18.00 -21.09 1.42
N ALA A 707 -18.68 -22.16 1.82
CA ALA A 707 -18.31 -23.50 1.40
C ALA A 707 -18.42 -23.63 -0.12
N VAL A 708 -17.43 -24.28 -0.75
CA VAL A 708 -17.39 -24.39 -2.21
C VAL A 708 -18.62 -25.11 -2.77
N LYS A 709 -19.02 -26.23 -2.16
CA LYS A 709 -20.12 -27.05 -2.66
C LYS A 709 -21.51 -26.56 -2.30
N THR A 710 -21.66 -25.68 -1.31
CA THR A 710 -22.98 -25.25 -0.82
C THR A 710 -22.98 -23.80 -0.32
N PRO A 711 -24.02 -23.01 -0.64
CA PRO A 711 -24.16 -21.66 -0.09
C PRO A 711 -24.57 -21.66 1.38
N SER A 712 -25.09 -22.76 1.93
CA SER A 712 -25.70 -22.81 3.26
C SER A 712 -24.70 -22.92 4.42
N VAL A 713 -23.40 -23.05 4.13
CA VAL A 713 -22.33 -23.17 5.12
C VAL A 713 -21.26 -22.13 4.85
N VAL A 714 -20.81 -21.45 5.91
CA VAL A 714 -19.86 -20.32 5.85
C VAL A 714 -18.85 -20.44 6.98
N VAL A 715 -17.62 -20.02 6.72
CA VAL A 715 -16.61 -19.80 7.76
C VAL A 715 -16.36 -18.30 7.95
N VAL A 716 -16.14 -17.90 9.19
CA VAL A 716 -15.78 -16.55 9.60
C VAL A 716 -14.50 -16.57 10.41
N GLY A 717 -13.57 -15.68 10.09
CA GLY A 717 -12.35 -15.40 10.86
C GLY A 717 -12.33 -13.95 11.35
N THR A 718 -11.91 -13.73 12.60
CA THR A 718 -11.89 -12.39 13.21
C THR A 718 -10.47 -11.90 13.51
N ASN A 719 -10.31 -10.58 13.60
CA ASN A 719 -9.03 -9.96 13.91
C ASN A 719 -8.57 -10.22 15.36
N ASP A 720 -9.49 -10.62 16.24
CA ASP A 720 -9.21 -11.04 17.62
C ASP A 720 -9.11 -12.58 17.78
N GLY A 721 -8.84 -13.29 16.67
CA GLY A 721 -8.42 -14.70 16.67
C GLY A 721 -9.54 -15.71 16.91
N ASN A 722 -10.77 -15.38 16.54
CA ASN A 722 -11.93 -16.28 16.61
C ASN A 722 -12.20 -16.89 15.23
N VAL A 723 -12.57 -18.17 15.19
CA VAL A 723 -13.08 -18.86 13.99
C VAL A 723 -14.44 -19.50 14.29
N GLN A 724 -15.42 -19.28 13.42
CA GLN A 724 -16.75 -19.87 13.57
C GLN A 724 -17.27 -20.42 12.24
N PHE A 725 -18.04 -21.51 12.31
CA PHE A 725 -18.83 -22.00 11.18
C PHE A 725 -20.30 -21.63 11.37
N GLY A 726 -20.89 -21.07 10.33
CA GLY A 726 -22.31 -20.84 10.19
C GLY A 726 -22.95 -21.93 9.35
N TYR A 727 -24.10 -22.43 9.78
CA TYR A 727 -24.91 -23.41 9.07
C TYR A 727 -26.32 -22.86 8.88
N ASN A 728 -27.07 -23.44 7.92
CA ASN A 728 -28.44 -23.03 7.61
C ASN A 728 -28.54 -21.56 7.16
N LEU A 729 -27.52 -21.07 6.45
CA LEU A 729 -27.63 -19.79 5.74
C LEU A 729 -28.46 -19.95 4.46
N ASN A 730 -28.66 -18.84 3.73
CA ASN A 730 -29.40 -18.76 2.47
C ASN A 730 -30.90 -19.08 2.61
N GLN A 731 -31.51 -18.65 3.72
CA GLN A 731 -32.93 -18.90 4.01
C GLN A 731 -33.84 -17.69 3.73
N GLY A 732 -33.28 -16.49 3.54
CA GLY A 732 -34.08 -15.28 3.34
C GLY A 732 -34.71 -14.74 4.63
N VAL A 733 -34.26 -15.22 5.79
CA VAL A 733 -34.82 -14.91 7.11
C VAL A 733 -33.70 -14.48 8.04
N ALA A 734 -33.87 -13.33 8.69
CA ALA A 734 -32.93 -12.81 9.68
C ALA A 734 -32.74 -13.79 10.84
N ASP A 735 -31.50 -13.87 11.33
CA ASP A 735 -31.10 -14.70 12.48
C ASP A 735 -31.52 -16.19 12.38
N SER A 736 -31.60 -16.73 11.16
CA SER A 736 -31.97 -18.12 10.88
C SER A 736 -30.78 -19.10 10.90
N ALA A 737 -29.56 -18.58 10.78
CA ALA A 737 -28.35 -19.39 10.79
C ALA A 737 -27.94 -19.81 12.20
N SER A 738 -27.38 -21.01 12.31
CA SER A 738 -26.76 -21.51 13.54
C SER A 738 -25.25 -21.36 13.46
N TRP A 739 -24.64 -20.85 14.54
CA TRP A 739 -23.21 -20.55 14.58
C TRP A 739 -22.52 -21.40 15.64
N VAL A 740 -21.40 -22.01 15.26
CA VAL A 740 -20.56 -22.84 16.14
C VAL A 740 -19.18 -22.21 16.22
N ASN A 741 -18.78 -21.83 17.44
CA ASN A 741 -17.45 -21.32 17.70
C ASN A 741 -16.44 -22.48 17.76
N LEU A 742 -15.46 -22.46 16.87
CA LEU A 742 -14.46 -23.52 16.74
C LEU A 742 -13.14 -23.15 17.44
N THR A 743 -13.06 -22.02 18.11
CA THR A 743 -11.78 -21.50 18.62
C THR A 743 -11.22 -22.31 19.79
N ASP A 744 -12.08 -23.00 20.55
CA ASP A 744 -11.70 -23.84 21.70
C ASP A 744 -10.72 -23.16 22.66
N GLY A 745 -11.01 -21.90 23.02
CA GLY A 745 -10.14 -21.10 23.89
C GLY A 745 -8.73 -20.86 23.33
N ASN A 746 -8.52 -21.04 22.02
CA ASN A 746 -7.21 -20.99 21.34
C ASN A 746 -6.21 -22.04 21.84
N ALA A 747 -6.70 -23.22 22.26
CA ALA A 747 -5.84 -24.31 22.73
C ALA A 747 -4.90 -24.86 21.62
N VAL A 748 -5.36 -24.85 20.36
CA VAL A 748 -4.57 -25.27 19.20
C VAL A 748 -4.41 -24.12 18.21
N LEU A 749 -5.52 -23.51 17.78
CA LEU A 749 -5.50 -22.33 16.91
C LEU A 749 -4.92 -21.12 17.68
N PRO A 750 -3.86 -20.45 17.19
CA PRO A 750 -3.23 -19.34 17.89
C PRO A 750 -4.19 -18.17 18.09
N ASN A 751 -4.06 -17.46 19.21
CA ASN A 751 -4.80 -16.21 19.42
C ASN A 751 -4.17 -15.04 18.64
N ARG A 752 -4.15 -15.16 17.31
CA ARG A 752 -3.64 -14.15 16.37
C ARG A 752 -4.72 -13.77 15.36
N PRO A 753 -4.62 -12.63 14.65
CA PRO A 753 -5.61 -12.24 13.67
C PRO A 753 -5.76 -13.32 12.60
N VAL A 754 -6.99 -13.75 12.36
CA VAL A 754 -7.30 -14.65 11.26
C VAL A 754 -7.36 -13.81 9.98
N MET A 755 -6.40 -14.01 9.09
CA MET A 755 -6.24 -13.16 7.90
C MET A 755 -7.10 -13.61 6.74
N ASP A 756 -7.22 -14.92 6.57
CA ASP A 756 -8.08 -15.51 5.56
C ASP A 756 -8.57 -16.89 6.01
N VAL A 757 -9.67 -17.32 5.41
CA VAL A 757 -10.35 -18.58 5.73
C VAL A 757 -10.87 -19.25 4.47
N ALA A 758 -10.80 -20.58 4.43
CA ALA A 758 -11.42 -21.38 3.38
C ALA A 758 -12.21 -22.51 4.02
N ILE A 759 -13.29 -22.97 3.37
CA ILE A 759 -14.09 -24.09 3.85
C ILE A 759 -14.69 -24.84 2.67
N ASP A 760 -14.86 -26.15 2.83
CA ASP A 760 -15.80 -26.92 2.04
C ASP A 760 -16.47 -28.01 2.88
N VAL A 761 -17.64 -28.45 2.45
CA VAL A 761 -18.35 -29.58 3.06
C VAL A 761 -17.92 -30.90 2.42
N VAL A 762 -18.02 -31.99 3.18
CA VAL A 762 -17.75 -33.32 2.65
C VAL A 762 -18.80 -33.67 1.58
N ASP A 763 -20.06 -33.36 1.86
CA ASP A 763 -21.21 -33.65 1.00
C ASP A 763 -22.18 -32.45 0.96
N ALA A 764 -22.52 -31.99 -0.25
CA ALA A 764 -23.46 -30.89 -0.48
C ALA A 764 -24.92 -31.28 -0.13
N GLY A 765 -25.28 -32.55 -0.30
CA GLY A 765 -26.61 -33.07 0.01
C GLY A 765 -26.83 -33.28 1.50
N ASN A 766 -25.74 -33.37 2.27
CA ASN A 766 -25.77 -33.37 3.73
C ASN A 766 -24.64 -32.48 4.31
N PRO A 767 -24.79 -31.15 4.23
CA PRO A 767 -23.78 -30.20 4.71
C PRO A 767 -23.45 -30.35 6.20
N SER A 768 -24.36 -30.97 6.96
CA SER A 768 -24.20 -31.19 8.40
C SER A 768 -23.28 -32.38 8.74
N ALA A 769 -23.05 -33.32 7.81
CA ALA A 769 -22.29 -34.53 8.09
C ALA A 769 -20.83 -34.24 8.45
N GLY A 770 -20.21 -33.32 7.72
CA GLY A 770 -18.84 -32.91 7.99
C GLY A 770 -18.35 -31.81 7.06
N ALA A 771 -17.35 -31.08 7.53
CA ALA A 771 -16.71 -29.99 6.82
C ALA A 771 -15.21 -29.95 7.13
N VAL A 772 -14.44 -29.46 6.18
CA VAL A 772 -13.01 -29.16 6.34
C VAL A 772 -12.82 -27.68 6.09
N GLY A 773 -12.21 -26.98 7.04
CA GLY A 773 -11.87 -25.57 6.90
C GLY A 773 -10.42 -25.29 7.22
N TYR A 774 -9.99 -24.10 6.83
CA TYR A 774 -8.66 -23.57 7.02
C TYR A 774 -8.73 -22.17 7.58
N ALA A 775 -7.77 -21.83 8.42
CA ALA A 775 -7.50 -20.48 8.88
C ALA A 775 -6.01 -20.20 8.74
N VAL A 776 -5.68 -19.05 8.14
CA VAL A 776 -4.31 -18.53 8.12
C VAL A 776 -4.17 -17.33 9.04
N LEU A 777 -3.01 -17.26 9.71
CA LEU A 777 -2.79 -16.36 10.83
C LEU A 777 -1.76 -15.29 10.46
N GLY A 778 -2.10 -14.05 10.81
CA GLY A 778 -1.18 -12.92 10.71
C GLY A 778 -0.18 -12.89 11.87
N GLY A 779 0.75 -11.95 11.80
CA GLY A 779 1.78 -11.76 12.83
C GLY A 779 2.76 -12.93 12.93
N PHE A 780 3.44 -13.05 14.06
CA PHE A 780 4.56 -13.97 14.26
C PHE A 780 4.37 -14.88 15.48
N ASP A 781 5.03 -16.04 15.49
CA ASP A 781 4.97 -17.02 16.58
C ASP A 781 5.39 -16.43 17.95
N GLN A 782 6.24 -15.40 17.96
CA GLN A 782 6.66 -14.66 19.14
C GLN A 782 5.48 -14.05 19.91
N ASN A 783 4.35 -13.80 19.23
CA ASN A 783 3.13 -13.29 19.86
C ASN A 783 2.26 -14.40 20.49
N THR A 784 2.47 -15.66 20.11
CA THR A 784 1.79 -16.84 20.67
C THR A 784 2.75 -18.03 20.81
N PRO A 785 3.80 -17.93 21.63
CA PRO A 785 4.89 -18.92 21.64
C PRO A 785 4.45 -20.33 22.09
N SER A 786 3.33 -20.45 22.80
CA SER A 786 2.75 -21.73 23.20
C SER A 786 1.97 -22.43 22.08
N THR A 787 1.55 -21.69 21.05
CA THR A 787 0.80 -22.18 19.88
C THR A 787 1.40 -21.54 18.61
N PRO A 788 2.57 -22.00 18.16
CA PRO A 788 3.25 -21.47 16.97
C PRO A 788 2.68 -22.10 15.68
N GLY A 789 2.87 -21.42 14.55
CA GLY A 789 2.42 -21.83 13.22
C GLY A 789 1.46 -20.83 12.57
N HIS A 790 1.31 -20.90 11.25
CA HIS A 790 0.58 -19.91 10.45
C HIS A 790 -0.59 -20.49 9.65
N VAL A 791 -0.68 -21.81 9.50
CA VAL A 791 -1.74 -22.48 8.73
C VAL A 791 -2.35 -23.59 9.55
N TYR A 792 -3.66 -23.52 9.75
CA TYR A 792 -4.41 -24.48 10.57
C TYR A 792 -5.59 -25.03 9.81
N GLN A 793 -5.76 -26.34 9.89
CA GLN A 793 -6.89 -27.06 9.34
C GLN A 793 -7.82 -27.48 10.48
N VAL A 794 -9.12 -27.27 10.30
CA VAL A 794 -10.16 -27.82 11.17
C VAL A 794 -10.98 -28.84 10.41
N THR A 795 -11.19 -30.00 11.02
CA THR A 795 -12.16 -31.00 10.54
C THR A 795 -13.32 -31.07 11.53
N CYS A 796 -14.53 -30.96 11.02
CA CYS A 796 -15.76 -31.00 11.79
C CYS A 796 -16.66 -32.17 11.39
N GLN A 797 -17.44 -32.67 12.35
CA GLN A 797 -18.51 -33.65 12.13
C GLN A 797 -19.80 -33.19 12.79
N ASN A 798 -20.95 -33.55 12.21
CA ASN A 798 -22.29 -33.32 12.77
C ASN A 798 -22.48 -31.85 13.21
N ASN A 799 -22.48 -30.91 12.26
CA ASN A 799 -22.51 -29.46 12.50
C ASN A 799 -21.45 -28.99 13.51
N CYS A 800 -20.23 -29.52 13.43
CA CYS A 800 -19.14 -29.25 14.37
C CYS A 800 -19.49 -29.50 15.86
N THR A 801 -20.44 -30.38 16.19
CA THR A 801 -20.60 -30.84 17.59
C THR A 801 -19.34 -31.56 18.08
N THR A 802 -18.53 -32.08 17.16
CA THR A 802 -17.15 -32.48 17.39
C THR A 802 -16.28 -31.87 16.29
N PHE A 803 -15.15 -31.30 16.66
CA PHE A 803 -14.16 -30.78 15.72
C PHE A 803 -12.74 -31.04 16.23
N THR A 804 -11.77 -30.96 15.32
CA THR A 804 -10.35 -31.12 15.65
C THR A 804 -9.53 -30.18 14.80
N TRP A 805 -8.65 -29.42 15.47
CA TRP A 805 -7.66 -28.58 14.82
C TRP A 805 -6.34 -29.32 14.63
N ARG A 806 -5.67 -29.02 13.52
CA ARG A 806 -4.33 -29.48 13.22
C ARG A 806 -3.51 -28.32 12.67
N ASN A 807 -2.34 -28.08 13.26
CA ASN A 807 -1.33 -27.21 12.66
C ASN A 807 -0.75 -27.91 11.42
N VAL A 808 -0.93 -27.31 10.25
CA VAL A 808 -0.44 -27.82 8.96
C VAL A 808 0.66 -26.95 8.37
N SER A 809 1.24 -26.06 9.18
CA SER A 809 2.33 -25.16 8.76
C SER A 809 3.59 -25.92 8.33
N GLY A 810 3.81 -27.15 8.83
CA GLY A 810 4.94 -27.98 8.41
C GLY A 810 6.28 -27.24 8.53
N GLY A 811 7.00 -27.15 7.41
CA GLY A 811 8.28 -26.43 7.28
C GLY A 811 8.17 -24.96 6.85
N LEU A 812 6.98 -24.34 6.87
CA LEU A 812 6.83 -22.92 6.52
C LEU A 812 7.69 -22.01 7.43
N PRO A 813 8.22 -20.90 6.90
CA PRO A 813 8.95 -19.94 7.71
C PRO A 813 7.98 -19.22 8.65
N ASN A 814 8.51 -18.68 9.76
CA ASN A 814 7.72 -17.89 10.70
C ASN A 814 7.47 -16.48 10.16
N ILE A 815 6.61 -16.38 9.15
CA ILE A 815 6.19 -15.13 8.51
C ILE A 815 4.66 -15.07 8.46
N PRO A 816 4.06 -13.87 8.54
CA PRO A 816 2.62 -13.72 8.47
C PRO A 816 2.02 -14.37 7.22
N ALA A 817 0.98 -15.17 7.42
CA ALA A 817 0.16 -15.72 6.34
C ALA A 817 -1.11 -14.87 6.16
N ASN A 818 -1.39 -14.53 4.91
CA ASN A 818 -2.34 -13.48 4.54
C ASN A 818 -3.55 -14.02 3.78
N ALA A 819 -3.36 -15.05 2.96
CA ALA A 819 -4.39 -15.62 2.11
C ALA A 819 -4.25 -17.14 2.01
N VAL A 820 -5.37 -17.85 1.83
CA VAL A 820 -5.41 -19.31 1.64
C VAL A 820 -6.39 -19.70 0.54
N ALA A 821 -5.93 -20.55 -0.38
CA ALA A 821 -6.78 -21.15 -1.39
C ALA A 821 -6.59 -22.67 -1.38
N VAL A 822 -7.70 -23.41 -1.48
CA VAL A 822 -7.71 -24.88 -1.57
C VAL A 822 -8.18 -25.24 -2.96
N ASN A 823 -7.45 -26.10 -3.67
CA ASN A 823 -7.90 -26.56 -4.98
C ASN A 823 -9.17 -27.43 -4.81
N PRO A 824 -10.34 -27.01 -5.33
CA PRO A 824 -11.57 -27.78 -5.15
C PRO A 824 -11.58 -29.13 -5.86
N LEU A 825 -10.75 -29.28 -6.91
CA LEU A 825 -10.60 -30.53 -7.67
C LEU A 825 -9.51 -31.44 -7.08
N ILE A 826 -8.59 -30.90 -6.29
CA ILE A 826 -7.54 -31.64 -5.58
C ILE A 826 -7.48 -31.12 -4.12
N PRO A 827 -8.42 -31.50 -3.23
CA PRO A 827 -8.57 -30.87 -1.91
C PRO A 827 -7.36 -30.99 -0.96
N ASN A 828 -6.39 -31.85 -1.29
CA ASN A 828 -5.12 -31.95 -0.57
C ASN A 828 -4.09 -30.88 -0.99
N GLN A 829 -4.29 -30.25 -2.14
CA GLN A 829 -3.45 -29.17 -2.65
C GLN A 829 -3.92 -27.83 -2.07
N VAL A 830 -3.04 -27.17 -1.32
CA VAL A 830 -3.32 -25.94 -0.59
C VAL A 830 -2.25 -24.90 -0.90
N PHE A 831 -2.70 -23.68 -1.17
CA PHE A 831 -1.88 -22.51 -1.47
C PHE A 831 -2.01 -21.50 -0.33
N VAL A 832 -0.89 -20.90 0.06
CA VAL A 832 -0.83 -19.90 1.13
C VAL A 832 0.01 -18.72 0.68
N GLY A 833 -0.60 -17.54 0.70
CA GLY A 833 0.03 -16.27 0.42
C GLY A 833 0.57 -15.69 1.72
N THR A 834 1.82 -15.23 1.71
CA THR A 834 2.49 -14.67 2.88
C THR A 834 3.07 -13.30 2.55
N ASP A 835 3.80 -12.70 3.49
CA ASP A 835 4.52 -11.44 3.26
C ASP A 835 5.70 -11.56 2.27
N TRP A 836 6.14 -12.78 1.94
CA TRP A 836 7.27 -13.06 1.04
C TRP A 836 6.88 -13.66 -0.31
N GLY A 837 5.66 -14.17 -0.43
CA GLY A 837 5.19 -14.73 -1.70
C GLY A 837 4.20 -15.85 -1.50
N LEU A 838 4.16 -16.74 -2.49
CA LEU A 838 3.28 -17.89 -2.49
C LEU A 838 4.02 -19.17 -2.12
N TYR A 839 3.50 -19.86 -1.10
CA TYR A 839 3.86 -21.22 -0.76
C TYR A 839 2.70 -22.16 -1.07
N TYR A 840 3.00 -23.41 -1.40
CA TYR A 840 1.99 -24.44 -1.58
C TYR A 840 2.46 -25.80 -1.08
N THR A 841 1.49 -26.68 -0.81
CA THR A 841 1.69 -28.12 -0.61
C THR A 841 0.74 -28.87 -1.54
N ASP A 842 1.20 -29.97 -2.14
CA ASP A 842 0.34 -30.89 -2.90
C ASP A 842 -0.32 -31.95 -2.00
N ASP A 843 0.15 -32.09 -0.76
CA ASP A 843 -0.42 -33.02 0.23
C ASP A 843 -0.44 -32.42 1.64
N VAL A 844 -1.50 -31.66 1.93
CA VAL A 844 -1.75 -31.14 3.27
C VAL A 844 -2.16 -32.25 4.25
N SER A 845 -2.57 -33.43 3.79
CA SER A 845 -3.05 -34.53 4.65
C SER A 845 -1.90 -35.21 5.41
N SER A 846 -0.67 -35.12 4.90
CA SER A 846 0.56 -35.54 5.58
C SER A 846 0.66 -34.99 7.01
N THR A 847 1.22 -35.77 7.93
CA THR A 847 1.46 -35.34 9.32
C THR A 847 2.48 -34.21 9.42
N THR A 848 3.36 -34.08 8.42
CA THR A 848 4.32 -32.98 8.28
C THR A 848 4.29 -32.49 6.82
N PRO A 849 3.29 -31.67 6.44
CA PRO A 849 3.16 -31.16 5.08
C PRO A 849 4.46 -30.52 4.60
N GLN A 850 4.86 -30.86 3.37
CA GLN A 850 6.04 -30.28 2.73
C GLN A 850 5.59 -29.10 1.88
N TRP A 851 6.15 -27.93 2.17
CA TRP A 851 5.84 -26.71 1.46
C TRP A 851 6.91 -26.40 0.43
N TYR A 852 6.48 -25.79 -0.67
CA TYR A 852 7.30 -25.36 -1.80
C TYR A 852 6.97 -23.92 -2.14
N ARG A 853 7.92 -23.19 -2.74
CA ARG A 853 7.66 -21.90 -3.36
C ARG A 853 7.25 -22.10 -4.82
N PHE A 854 6.33 -21.27 -5.31
CA PHE A 854 6.01 -21.21 -6.73
C PHE A 854 6.35 -19.84 -7.31
N GLU A 855 7.60 -19.70 -7.75
CA GLU A 855 8.21 -18.42 -8.13
C GLU A 855 8.17 -18.12 -9.63
N GLY A 856 7.58 -18.99 -10.47
CA GLY A 856 7.70 -18.88 -11.93
C GLY A 856 7.25 -17.51 -12.47
N GLY A 857 8.17 -16.55 -12.61
CA GLY A 857 7.88 -15.16 -12.97
C GLY A 857 7.30 -14.27 -11.86
N LEU A 858 6.88 -14.82 -10.71
CA LEU A 858 6.28 -14.06 -9.62
C LEU A 858 7.37 -13.43 -8.74
N PRO A 859 7.37 -12.11 -8.52
CA PRO A 859 8.34 -11.45 -7.64
C PRO A 859 8.13 -11.82 -6.16
N HIS A 860 9.18 -11.62 -5.37
CA HIS A 860 9.13 -11.75 -3.91
C HIS A 860 8.33 -10.59 -3.31
N VAL A 861 7.06 -10.84 -2.98
CA VAL A 861 6.09 -9.80 -2.59
C VAL A 861 4.99 -10.38 -1.72
N MET A 862 4.40 -9.52 -0.89
CA MET A 862 3.20 -9.86 -0.12
C MET A 862 2.04 -10.27 -1.05
N ILE A 863 1.47 -11.44 -0.80
CA ILE A 863 0.22 -11.90 -1.43
C ILE A 863 -0.92 -11.65 -0.46
N TRP A 864 -1.89 -10.83 -0.85
CA TRP A 864 -2.95 -10.34 0.04
C TRP A 864 -4.27 -11.06 -0.12
N ASP A 865 -4.57 -11.51 -1.33
CA ASP A 865 -5.81 -12.19 -1.65
C ASP A 865 -5.61 -13.19 -2.79
N MET A 866 -6.50 -14.18 -2.87
CA MET A 866 -6.53 -15.17 -3.94
C MET A 866 -7.96 -15.42 -4.39
N ALA A 867 -8.15 -15.60 -5.70
CA ALA A 867 -9.43 -15.98 -6.26
C ALA A 867 -9.29 -17.24 -7.11
N ILE A 868 -10.17 -18.21 -6.86
CA ILE A 868 -10.41 -19.32 -7.78
C ILE A 868 -11.72 -19.03 -8.51
N ASP A 869 -11.70 -19.14 -9.82
CA ASP A 869 -12.87 -18.89 -10.65
C ASP A 869 -13.94 -19.99 -10.50
N ARG A 870 -15.18 -19.70 -10.90
CA ARG A 870 -16.30 -20.66 -10.84
C ARG A 870 -16.02 -22.01 -11.52
N GLY A 871 -15.22 -22.01 -12.58
CA GLY A 871 -14.89 -23.21 -13.35
C GLY A 871 -13.77 -24.06 -12.76
N PHE A 872 -13.12 -23.59 -11.68
CA PHE A 872 -11.89 -24.18 -11.14
C PHE A 872 -10.80 -24.33 -12.21
N SER A 873 -10.70 -23.33 -13.09
CA SER A 873 -9.76 -23.31 -14.21
C SER A 873 -8.50 -22.51 -13.91
N THR A 874 -8.57 -21.57 -12.97
CA THR A 874 -7.56 -20.54 -12.75
C THR A 874 -7.47 -20.20 -11.27
N LEU A 875 -6.23 -20.04 -10.80
CA LEU A 875 -5.90 -19.36 -9.56
C LEU A 875 -5.36 -17.98 -9.91
N ALA A 876 -5.97 -16.92 -9.38
CA ALA A 876 -5.43 -15.57 -9.42
C ALA A 876 -4.94 -15.14 -8.04
N ILE A 877 -3.86 -14.36 -8.01
CA ILE A 877 -3.26 -13.81 -6.79
C ILE A 877 -3.16 -12.28 -6.92
N PHE A 878 -3.50 -11.59 -5.84
CA PHE A 878 -3.47 -10.13 -5.75
C PHE A 878 -2.34 -9.73 -4.81
N THR A 879 -1.36 -9.02 -5.35
CA THR A 879 -0.15 -8.65 -4.60
C THR A 879 -0.26 -7.22 -4.11
N ARG A 880 0.41 -6.95 -2.98
CA ARG A 880 0.56 -5.58 -2.51
C ARG A 880 1.86 -4.99 -3.05
N GLY A 881 1.80 -4.36 -4.22
CA GLY A 881 2.92 -3.64 -4.83
C GLY A 881 3.53 -4.27 -6.09
N ARG A 882 2.92 -5.35 -6.65
CA ARG A 882 3.39 -6.07 -7.86
C ARG A 882 2.26 -6.53 -8.79
N GLY A 883 1.08 -5.92 -8.72
CA GLY A 883 -0.09 -6.22 -9.56
C GLY A 883 -0.72 -7.60 -9.34
N VAL A 884 -1.44 -8.08 -10.35
CA VAL A 884 -2.25 -9.31 -10.35
C VAL A 884 -1.63 -10.34 -11.26
N TRP A 885 -1.64 -11.60 -10.81
CA TRP A 885 -1.09 -12.73 -11.55
C TRP A 885 -2.08 -13.87 -11.60
N ALA A 886 -2.06 -14.65 -12.68
CA ALA A 886 -2.92 -15.81 -12.86
C ALA A 886 -2.13 -17.04 -13.31
N TRP A 887 -2.61 -18.21 -12.92
CA TRP A 887 -2.03 -19.50 -13.26
C TRP A 887 -3.15 -20.53 -13.50
N PRO A 888 -3.05 -21.43 -14.50
CA PRO A 888 -4.08 -22.43 -14.75
C PRO A 888 -4.10 -23.45 -13.60
N LEU A 889 -5.24 -23.53 -12.90
CA LEU A 889 -5.41 -24.43 -11.77
C LEU A 889 -5.46 -25.89 -12.27
N PRO A 890 -4.83 -26.87 -11.60
CA PRO A 890 -4.86 -28.26 -12.04
C PRO A 890 -6.25 -28.87 -11.90
N SER A 891 -6.68 -29.60 -12.93
CA SER A 891 -7.99 -30.26 -12.98
C SER A 891 -8.03 -31.63 -12.31
N GLY A 892 -6.88 -32.18 -11.94
CA GLY A 892 -6.75 -33.48 -11.32
C GLY A 892 -5.29 -33.90 -11.10
N PRO A 893 -5.04 -35.01 -10.39
CA PRO A 893 -3.69 -35.56 -10.26
C PRO A 893 -3.12 -35.99 -11.62
N VAL A 894 -1.79 -35.99 -11.77
CA VAL A 894 -1.14 -36.45 -13.01
C VAL A 894 -1.36 -37.96 -13.18
N ASP A 895 -1.93 -38.37 -14.32
CA ASP A 895 -2.14 -39.79 -14.62
C ASP A 895 -0.80 -40.43 -15.03
N ILE A 896 -0.19 -41.19 -14.11
CA ILE A 896 1.18 -41.73 -14.24
C ILE A 896 1.24 -42.87 -15.27
N ILE A 897 0.09 -43.36 -15.77
CA ILE A 897 0.00 -44.52 -16.68
C ILE A 897 0.53 -44.22 -18.09
N PHE A 898 0.70 -42.95 -18.49
CA PHE A 898 1.09 -42.58 -19.85
C PHE A 898 2.50 -41.95 -20.00
N GLN A 899 3.33 -41.93 -18.94
CA GLN A 899 4.70 -41.41 -19.04
C GLN A 899 5.71 -42.42 -19.59
N ASP A 900 5.47 -43.72 -19.40
CA ASP A 900 6.24 -44.79 -20.01
C ASP A 900 5.51 -45.26 -21.27
N GLY A 901 5.94 -44.76 -22.43
CA GLY A 901 5.27 -44.94 -23.71
C GLY A 901 4.85 -46.40 -24.00
N PHE A 902 3.72 -46.55 -24.70
CA PHE A 902 3.44 -47.78 -25.41
C PHE A 902 4.45 -47.92 -26.55
N ASP A 903 5.47 -48.75 -26.35
CA ASP A 903 6.14 -49.43 -27.45
C ASP A 903 5.12 -50.43 -28.03
N ASP A 904 4.62 -50.14 -29.23
CA ASP A 904 4.21 -51.13 -30.24
C ASP A 904 4.48 -50.58 -31.66
#